data_AF-A0AAU9K7J7-F1
#
_entry.id   AF-A0AAU9K7J7-F1
#
_cell.length_a   1.000
_cell.length_b   1.000
_cell.length_c   1.000
_cell.angle_alpha   90.00
_cell.angle_beta   90.00
_cell.angle_gamma   90.00
#
_symmetry.space_group_name_H-M   'P 1'
#
loop_
_entity.id
_entity.type
_entity.pdbx_description
1 polymer ?
#
loop_
_entity_poly.entity_id
_entity_poly.type
_entity_poly.pdbx_seq_one_letter_code
_entity_poly.pdbx_strand_id
1 'polypeptide(L)'
;MDFGGVISVENFDPTSHTAIDSPRSLEACKKHGIEPSELFQLSRNQATKKLGINAPSDMIDLYIERYELRRQKEVELVKSERKNLMRTSSTNSSRSVSRHHSKSTFLIQEEEKQLEKLKRKREIEVAQLYEQERIKQELLSKFSEKERKAQEREYERKKKLEQERKMREVKSLQEVERKRMEEENFQMEIKRKQNEQFQQEQMRLREKAKMEKRMKKEAKARDDELKRRQEMLKQQTMEIESQQHQMIESKRKEMMHREKQRLKSLQLKQKRLKEENDLKQKEKDERIMLAKTNLENLTKEKLKEYKRKEEMAEMKRRHFEKKREALKKLVQEQSERKKIEIQQVIENNQEMIEARKNDYLNSMKEAELRKKIQERQKKEELERKREEEKIKEMERQFVKERCNQIEMERIKEIKFKQKLADKKLRKLNKMKDEERKREEILKEIKNIEKQDEIKRIERKQEYQREMVRKKLQQENERINNLMKERERIYQSRQKVRSQIEMEKTKIAEKFNSSRNKGDSQFLLSYENSMVSTGDQFNTALEKKKASSAKSNRLIIKAFSKQSHESSRRTFHSPKPLSATSPNRYKSTKEKMKAEAKKIIKELQKKSRKSMRRILKEEVKREEERQAILDSIRDPGERKRINFIFDEEKERCEEQKKEIKRKLKDDVQRVSMMYHSLE
;
A
#
# COMPACT_ATOMS: atom_id res chain seq x y z
N MET A 1 -31.54 0.32 -61.71
CA MET A 1 -31.27 1.53 -60.92
C MET A 1 -31.83 1.28 -59.54
N ASP A 2 -30.99 0.90 -58.59
CA ASP A 2 -31.41 0.72 -57.20
C ASP A 2 -31.78 2.10 -56.65
N PHE A 3 -33.06 2.29 -56.33
CA PHE A 3 -33.50 3.45 -55.58
C PHE A 3 -32.75 3.42 -54.25
N GLY A 4 -31.80 4.35 -54.08
CA GLY A 4 -30.99 4.50 -52.87
C GLY A 4 -31.88 4.76 -51.67
N GLY A 5 -32.36 3.68 -51.06
CA GLY A 5 -33.17 3.72 -49.86
C GLY A 5 -32.31 4.24 -48.71
N VAL A 6 -32.89 5.12 -47.90
CA VAL A 6 -32.25 5.68 -46.71
C VAL A 6 -31.85 4.54 -45.76
N ILE A 7 -30.53 4.33 -45.63
CA ILE A 7 -29.92 3.33 -44.76
C ILE A 7 -29.98 3.81 -43.31
N SER A 8 -30.82 3.15 -42.52
CA SER A 8 -30.95 3.39 -41.08
C SER A 8 -30.19 2.35 -40.26
N VAL A 9 -30.01 2.63 -38.97
CA VAL A 9 -29.36 1.69 -38.01
C VAL A 9 -30.12 0.35 -37.87
N GLU A 10 -31.37 0.28 -38.33
CA GLU A 10 -32.15 -0.97 -38.33
C GLU A 10 -31.85 -1.85 -39.55
N ASN A 11 -31.50 -1.24 -40.69
CA ASN A 11 -31.33 -1.93 -41.97
C ASN A 11 -29.88 -1.90 -42.48
N PHE A 12 -28.94 -1.31 -41.72
CA PHE A 12 -27.54 -1.26 -42.13
C PHE A 12 -26.87 -2.63 -41.94
N ASP A 13 -26.04 -2.99 -42.90
CA ASP A 13 -25.17 -4.16 -42.80
C ASP A 13 -23.84 -3.76 -42.13
N PRO A 14 -23.48 -4.35 -40.98
CA PRO A 14 -22.25 -4.01 -40.27
C PRO A 14 -20.97 -4.43 -41.00
N THR A 15 -21.06 -5.33 -41.99
CA THR A 15 -19.94 -5.74 -42.84
C THR A 15 -19.74 -4.83 -44.05
N SER A 16 -20.80 -4.14 -44.49
CA SER A 16 -20.74 -3.17 -45.57
C SER A 16 -20.05 -1.88 -45.14
N HIS A 17 -19.43 -1.17 -46.08
CA HIS A 17 -18.90 0.18 -45.86
C HIS A 17 -19.91 1.29 -46.22
N THR A 18 -21.17 0.95 -46.48
CA THR A 18 -22.22 1.94 -46.77
C THR A 18 -22.56 2.76 -45.53
N ALA A 19 -22.34 4.08 -45.62
CA ALA A 19 -22.59 5.00 -44.52
C ALA A 19 -24.08 5.07 -44.15
N ILE A 20 -24.37 5.14 -42.85
CA ILE A 20 -25.71 5.39 -42.32
C ILE A 20 -26.08 6.84 -42.66
N ASP A 21 -27.08 7.04 -43.51
CA ASP A 21 -27.51 8.35 -44.02
C ASP A 21 -28.79 8.87 -43.32
N SER A 22 -29.52 7.99 -42.62
CA SER A 22 -30.79 8.36 -42.00
C SER A 22 -30.63 9.48 -40.96
N PRO A 23 -31.27 10.65 -41.13
CA PRO A 23 -31.04 11.82 -40.26
C PRO A 23 -31.27 11.53 -38.77
N ARG A 24 -32.30 10.71 -38.46
CA ARG A 24 -32.60 10.32 -37.08
C ARG A 24 -31.63 9.32 -36.49
N SER A 25 -31.02 8.48 -37.34
CA SER A 25 -29.94 7.61 -36.90
C SER A 25 -28.69 8.42 -36.60
N LEU A 26 -28.34 9.37 -37.47
CA LEU A 26 -27.24 10.29 -37.24
C LEU A 26 -27.44 11.13 -35.97
N GLU A 27 -28.66 11.61 -35.72
CA GLU A 27 -29.01 12.33 -34.49
C GLU A 27 -28.89 11.43 -33.25
N ALA A 28 -29.38 10.18 -33.32
CA ALA A 28 -29.25 9.21 -32.25
C ALA A 28 -27.77 8.89 -31.92
N CYS A 29 -26.93 8.74 -32.94
CA CYS A 29 -25.48 8.58 -32.80
C CYS A 29 -24.85 9.79 -32.09
N LYS A 30 -25.11 11.01 -32.59
CA LYS A 30 -24.61 12.26 -31.99
C LYS A 30 -25.01 12.42 -30.53
N LYS A 31 -26.26 12.09 -30.18
CA LYS A 31 -26.78 12.20 -28.81
C LYS A 31 -26.07 11.28 -27.81
N HIS A 32 -25.58 10.13 -28.28
CA HIS A 32 -24.77 9.20 -27.48
C HIS A 32 -23.26 9.39 -27.63
N GLY A 33 -22.84 10.35 -28.44
CA GLY A 33 -21.43 10.61 -28.75
C GLY A 33 -20.76 9.47 -29.53
N ILE A 34 -21.54 8.62 -30.20
CA ILE A 34 -21.05 7.50 -31.02
C ILE A 34 -20.84 8.01 -32.45
N GLU A 35 -19.71 7.68 -33.06
CA GLU A 35 -19.50 7.96 -34.49
C GLU A 35 -20.17 6.89 -35.36
N PRO A 36 -20.77 7.23 -36.51
CA PRO A 36 -21.34 6.22 -37.42
C PRO A 36 -20.32 5.16 -37.85
N SER A 37 -19.05 5.56 -38.00
CA SER A 37 -17.92 4.66 -38.31
C SER A 37 -17.68 3.59 -37.24
N GLU A 38 -18.04 3.85 -35.98
CA GLU A 38 -17.86 2.92 -34.85
C GLU A 38 -18.88 1.77 -34.90
N LEU A 39 -19.98 1.93 -35.64
CA LEU A 39 -21.03 0.91 -35.75
C LEU A 39 -20.72 -0.21 -36.76
N PHE A 40 -19.64 -0.08 -37.53
CA PHE A 40 -19.19 -1.08 -38.49
C PHE A 40 -18.23 -2.10 -37.87
N GLN A 41 -18.14 -3.29 -38.47
CA GLN A 41 -17.12 -4.27 -38.13
C GLN A 41 -15.73 -3.72 -38.40
N LEU A 42 -14.84 -3.88 -37.42
CA LEU A 42 -13.46 -3.45 -37.57
C LEU A 42 -12.69 -4.52 -38.35
N SER A 43 -12.08 -4.14 -39.47
CA SER A 43 -11.21 -5.06 -40.19
C SER A 43 -9.89 -5.27 -39.46
N ARG A 44 -9.23 -6.41 -39.68
CA ARG A 44 -7.91 -6.70 -39.08
C ARG A 44 -6.90 -5.58 -39.34
N ASN A 45 -6.89 -5.03 -40.55
CA ASN A 45 -6.00 -3.93 -40.93
C ASN A 45 -6.28 -2.64 -40.14
N GLN A 46 -7.55 -2.32 -39.88
CA GLN A 46 -7.93 -1.16 -39.06
C GLN A 46 -7.56 -1.37 -37.59
N ALA A 47 -7.71 -2.59 -37.07
CA ALA A 47 -7.26 -2.96 -35.73
C ALA A 47 -5.75 -2.80 -35.59
N THR A 48 -4.96 -3.29 -36.55
CA THR A 48 -3.50 -3.10 -36.59
C THR A 48 -3.13 -1.62 -36.63
N LYS A 49 -3.83 -0.80 -37.41
CA LYS A 49 -3.58 0.65 -37.46
C LYS A 49 -3.84 1.35 -36.11
N LYS A 50 -4.85 0.91 -35.35
CA LYS A 50 -5.17 1.46 -34.03
C LYS A 50 -4.21 1.00 -32.94
N LEU A 51 -3.77 -0.26 -32.97
CA LEU A 51 -2.86 -0.84 -31.97
C LEU A 51 -1.39 -0.56 -32.27
N GLY A 52 -1.06 -0.23 -33.52
CA GLY A 52 0.30 -0.05 -34.03
C GLY A 52 0.73 -1.20 -34.95
N ILE A 53 1.59 -0.89 -35.93
CA ILE A 53 2.05 -1.83 -36.99
C ILE A 53 2.70 -3.09 -36.38
N ASN A 54 3.33 -2.95 -35.21
CA ASN A 54 4.05 -4.02 -34.52
C ASN A 54 3.24 -4.73 -33.43
N ALA A 55 1.91 -4.54 -33.40
CA ALA A 55 1.07 -5.20 -32.42
C ALA A 55 1.08 -6.73 -32.62
N PRO A 56 1.21 -7.54 -31.55
CA PRO A 56 1.14 -8.99 -31.64
C PRO A 56 -0.18 -9.46 -32.26
N SER A 57 -0.17 -10.54 -33.05
CA SER A 57 -1.38 -11.10 -33.66
C SER A 57 -2.48 -11.37 -32.61
N ASP A 58 -2.12 -11.99 -31.49
CA ASP A 58 -3.03 -12.28 -30.38
C ASP A 58 -3.70 -11.01 -29.80
N MET A 59 -2.96 -9.89 -29.78
CA MET A 59 -3.49 -8.60 -29.31
C MET A 59 -4.52 -8.03 -30.29
N ILE A 60 -4.28 -8.20 -31.59
CA ILE A 60 -5.20 -7.76 -32.65
C ILE A 60 -6.50 -8.57 -32.57
N ASP A 61 -6.41 -9.89 -32.45
CA ASP A 61 -7.58 -10.78 -32.36
C ASP A 61 -8.43 -10.48 -31.11
N LEU A 62 -7.77 -10.35 -29.96
CA LEU A 62 -8.44 -10.01 -28.71
C LEU A 62 -9.08 -8.62 -28.73
N TYR A 63 -8.45 -7.65 -29.41
CA TYR A 63 -8.99 -6.32 -29.58
C TYR A 63 -10.23 -6.33 -30.48
N ILE A 64 -10.21 -7.06 -31.60
CA ILE A 64 -11.36 -7.21 -32.50
C ILE A 64 -12.54 -7.83 -31.76
N GLU A 65 -12.33 -8.90 -30.98
CA GLU A 65 -13.38 -9.54 -30.19
C GLU A 65 -14.01 -8.56 -29.18
N ARG A 66 -13.19 -7.80 -28.45
CA ARG A 66 -13.70 -6.82 -27.46
C ARG A 66 -14.39 -5.63 -28.13
N TYR A 67 -13.89 -5.20 -29.28
CA TYR A 67 -14.51 -4.17 -30.10
C TYR A 67 -15.89 -4.62 -30.59
N GLU A 68 -16.01 -5.86 -31.08
CA GLU A 68 -17.25 -6.47 -31.55
C GLU A 68 -18.34 -6.45 -30.45
N LEU A 69 -17.98 -6.89 -29.25
CA LEU A 69 -18.88 -6.87 -28.08
C LEU A 69 -19.31 -5.45 -27.70
N ARG A 70 -18.43 -4.45 -27.85
CA ARG A 70 -18.78 -3.05 -27.60
C ARG A 70 -19.71 -2.51 -28.68
N ARG A 71 -19.38 -2.75 -29.95
CA ARG A 71 -20.16 -2.31 -31.10
C ARG A 71 -21.61 -2.80 -31.02
N GLN A 72 -21.82 -4.07 -30.68
CA GLN A 72 -23.17 -4.63 -30.53
C GLN A 72 -24.01 -3.86 -29.50
N LYS A 73 -23.41 -3.51 -28.35
CA LYS A 73 -24.06 -2.68 -27.32
C LYS A 73 -24.35 -1.27 -27.82
N GLU A 74 -23.42 -0.69 -28.59
CA GLU A 74 -23.58 0.65 -29.16
C GLU A 74 -24.68 0.71 -30.21
N VAL A 75 -24.76 -0.30 -31.09
CA VAL A 75 -25.86 -0.47 -32.04
C VAL A 75 -27.21 -0.53 -31.29
N GLU A 76 -27.30 -1.31 -30.22
CA GLU A 76 -28.53 -1.40 -29.41
C GLU A 76 -28.91 -0.06 -28.77
N LEU A 77 -27.94 0.66 -28.22
CA LEU A 77 -28.15 2.00 -27.66
C LEU A 77 -28.67 2.97 -28.74
N VAL A 78 -28.06 3.00 -29.92
CA VAL A 78 -28.49 3.87 -31.02
C VAL A 78 -29.88 3.47 -31.53
N LYS A 79 -30.18 2.17 -31.66
CA LYS A 79 -31.53 1.68 -32.02
C LYS A 79 -32.59 2.17 -31.03
N SER A 80 -32.31 2.02 -29.73
CA SER A 80 -33.23 2.46 -28.67
C SER A 80 -33.47 3.97 -28.72
N GLU A 81 -32.43 4.76 -28.98
CA GLU A 81 -32.52 6.22 -29.04
C GLU A 81 -33.23 6.71 -30.30
N ARG A 82 -32.98 6.09 -31.45
CA ARG A 82 -33.70 6.36 -32.69
C ARG A 82 -35.21 6.17 -32.49
N LYS A 83 -35.61 5.06 -31.85
CA LYS A 83 -37.02 4.78 -31.51
C LYS A 83 -37.61 5.85 -30.60
N ASN A 84 -36.83 6.35 -29.63
CA ASN A 84 -37.24 7.47 -28.78
C ASN A 84 -37.42 8.77 -29.58
N LEU A 85 -36.48 9.10 -30.48
CA LEU A 85 -36.60 10.28 -31.34
C LEU A 85 -37.86 10.21 -32.21
N MET A 86 -38.15 9.06 -32.82
CA MET A 86 -39.38 8.85 -33.61
C MET A 86 -40.67 9.07 -32.79
N ARG A 87 -40.68 8.63 -31.52
CA ARG A 87 -41.82 8.85 -30.61
C ARG A 87 -41.98 10.30 -30.16
N THR A 88 -40.87 11.00 -29.92
CA THR A 88 -40.93 12.41 -29.47
C THR A 88 -41.40 13.36 -30.56
N SER A 89 -41.03 13.10 -31.82
CA SER A 89 -41.49 13.96 -32.93
C SER A 89 -42.98 13.85 -33.23
N SER A 90 -43.59 12.67 -33.01
CA SER A 90 -45.02 12.49 -33.26
C SER A 90 -45.90 13.09 -32.15
N THR A 91 -45.35 13.29 -30.95
CA THR A 91 -46.10 13.80 -29.79
C THR A 91 -45.92 15.29 -29.53
N ASN A 92 -44.87 15.93 -30.07
CA ASN A 92 -44.59 17.34 -29.84
C ASN A 92 -45.23 18.31 -30.85
N SER A 93 -45.84 17.85 -31.96
CA SER A 93 -46.49 18.77 -32.91
C SER A 93 -47.86 19.30 -32.43
N SER A 94 -48.46 18.73 -31.39
CA SER A 94 -49.83 19.07 -30.96
C SER A 94 -49.95 19.84 -29.63
N ARG A 95 -48.86 20.26 -28.99
CA ARG A 95 -48.90 20.85 -27.63
C ARG A 95 -48.20 22.20 -27.39
N SER A 96 -47.64 22.88 -28.41
CA SER A 96 -46.81 24.07 -28.17
C SER A 96 -47.49 25.45 -28.34
N VAL A 97 -48.79 25.52 -28.66
CA VAL A 97 -49.49 26.81 -28.87
C VAL A 97 -50.60 26.99 -27.83
N SER A 98 -50.28 27.35 -26.58
CA SER A 98 -51.22 28.01 -25.63
C SER A 98 -50.62 28.18 -24.22
N ARG A 99 -49.51 28.91 -24.07
CA ARG A 99 -49.09 29.47 -22.75
C ARG A 99 -48.29 30.75 -22.93
N HIS A 100 -48.96 31.84 -23.29
CA HIS A 100 -48.47 33.21 -23.09
C HIS A 100 -49.61 34.06 -22.51
N HIS A 101 -49.85 33.98 -21.20
CA HIS A 101 -50.64 34.98 -20.48
C HIS A 101 -50.04 35.21 -19.08
N SER A 102 -49.92 36.48 -18.71
CA SER A 102 -49.39 37.09 -17.47
C SER A 102 -47.85 37.21 -17.32
N LYS A 103 -47.23 38.16 -18.03
CA LYS A 103 -45.78 38.47 -17.97
C LYS A 103 -45.38 39.64 -17.04
N SER A 104 -46.30 40.30 -16.33
CA SER A 104 -45.94 41.47 -15.51
C SER A 104 -45.58 41.14 -14.05
N THR A 105 -46.05 40.02 -13.51
CA THR A 105 -45.82 39.61 -12.11
C THR A 105 -44.82 38.47 -11.96
N PHE A 106 -44.45 37.79 -13.06
CA PHE A 106 -43.49 36.68 -13.07
C PHE A 106 -42.02 37.16 -13.13
N LEU A 107 -41.75 38.34 -13.70
CA LEU A 107 -40.40 38.89 -13.85
C LEU A 107 -39.73 39.19 -12.49
N ILE A 108 -40.49 39.66 -11.51
CA ILE A 108 -39.98 39.95 -10.15
C ILE A 108 -39.66 38.65 -9.40
N GLN A 109 -40.52 37.62 -9.53
CA GLN A 109 -40.25 36.29 -8.95
C GLN A 109 -39.10 35.56 -9.63
N GLU A 110 -38.84 35.83 -10.92
CA GLU A 110 -37.75 35.20 -11.66
C GLU A 110 -36.40 35.85 -11.33
N GLU A 111 -36.34 37.17 -11.07
CA GLU A 111 -35.18 37.83 -10.48
C GLU A 111 -34.85 37.32 -9.08
N GLU A 112 -35.86 37.16 -8.20
CA GLU A 112 -35.66 36.54 -6.88
C GLU A 112 -35.14 35.10 -7.00
N LYS A 113 -35.65 34.32 -7.97
CA LYS A 113 -35.19 32.95 -8.25
C LYS A 113 -33.77 32.92 -8.81
N GLN A 114 -33.36 33.91 -9.59
CA GLN A 114 -32.01 34.02 -10.12
C GLN A 114 -31.02 34.43 -9.02
N LEU A 115 -31.41 35.35 -8.13
CA LEU A 115 -30.66 35.70 -6.92
C LEU A 115 -30.56 34.52 -5.95
N GLU A 116 -31.61 33.73 -5.75
CA GLU A 116 -31.59 32.51 -4.93
C GLU A 116 -30.69 31.44 -5.55
N LYS A 117 -30.70 31.27 -6.89
CA LYS A 117 -29.77 30.39 -7.59
C LYS A 117 -28.32 30.85 -7.47
N LEU A 118 -28.06 32.16 -7.48
CA LEU A 118 -26.72 32.72 -7.28
C LEU A 118 -26.23 32.51 -5.84
N LYS A 119 -27.10 32.70 -4.84
CA LYS A 119 -26.82 32.39 -3.43
C LYS A 119 -26.55 30.90 -3.22
N ARG A 120 -27.38 30.01 -3.79
CA ARG A 120 -27.12 28.56 -3.75
C ARG A 120 -25.83 28.15 -4.44
N LYS A 121 -25.47 28.78 -5.57
CA LYS A 121 -24.17 28.52 -6.22
C LYS A 121 -23.00 28.92 -5.32
N ARG A 122 -23.07 30.10 -4.69
CA ARG A 122 -22.05 30.53 -3.71
C ARG A 122 -21.99 29.62 -2.50
N GLU A 123 -23.13 29.18 -1.97
CA GLU A 123 -23.18 28.21 -0.86
C GLU A 123 -22.59 26.85 -1.25
N ILE A 124 -22.82 26.38 -2.48
CA ILE A 124 -22.24 25.13 -3.00
C ILE A 124 -20.74 25.27 -3.22
N GLU A 125 -20.26 26.40 -3.76
CA GLU A 125 -18.82 26.68 -3.92
C GLU A 125 -18.11 26.75 -2.57
N VAL A 126 -18.71 27.42 -1.58
CA VAL A 126 -18.19 27.47 -0.20
C VAL A 126 -18.19 26.08 0.44
N ALA A 127 -19.25 25.29 0.25
CA ALA A 127 -19.31 23.92 0.75
C ALA A 127 -18.28 23.00 0.07
N GLN A 128 -18.04 23.18 -1.24
CA GLN A 128 -17.01 22.45 -1.97
C GLN A 128 -15.59 22.81 -1.51
N LEU A 129 -15.33 24.09 -1.20
CA LEU A 129 -14.07 24.53 -0.61
C LEU A 129 -13.85 23.92 0.78
N TYR A 130 -14.88 23.93 1.64
CA TYR A 130 -14.83 23.26 2.95
C TYR A 130 -14.59 21.74 2.84
N GLU A 131 -15.24 21.07 1.89
CA GLU A 131 -15.04 19.63 1.66
C GLU A 131 -13.63 19.32 1.15
N GLN A 132 -13.09 20.15 0.25
CA GLN A 132 -11.70 20.04 -0.23
C GLN A 132 -10.69 20.26 0.91
N GLU A 133 -10.93 21.24 1.77
CA GLU A 133 -10.08 21.52 2.94
C GLU A 133 -10.12 20.38 3.96
N ARG A 134 -11.32 19.82 4.21
CA ARG A 134 -11.50 18.63 5.05
C ARG A 134 -10.79 17.40 4.48
N ILE A 135 -10.90 17.16 3.16
CA ILE A 135 -10.19 16.06 2.48
C ILE A 135 -8.68 16.26 2.58
N LYS A 136 -8.18 17.49 2.41
CA LYS A 136 -6.75 17.82 2.53
C LYS A 136 -6.25 17.57 3.95
N GLN A 137 -6.99 17.96 4.98
CA GLN A 137 -6.67 17.68 6.38
C GLN A 137 -6.72 16.18 6.70
N GLU A 138 -7.72 15.44 6.22
CA GLU A 138 -7.78 13.98 6.36
C GLU A 138 -6.63 13.27 5.63
N LEU A 139 -6.17 13.81 4.51
CA LEU A 139 -5.03 13.25 3.77
C LEU A 139 -3.74 13.46 4.58
N LEU A 140 -3.54 14.66 5.12
CA LEU A 140 -2.39 15.00 5.96
C LEU A 140 -2.34 14.16 7.24
N SER A 141 -3.47 13.93 7.91
CA SER A 141 -3.53 13.06 9.09
C SER A 141 -3.23 11.60 8.75
N LYS A 142 -3.75 11.08 7.62
CA LYS A 142 -3.43 9.72 7.13
C LYS A 142 -1.97 9.57 6.72
N PHE A 143 -1.33 10.61 6.18
CA PHE A 143 0.10 10.59 5.88
C PHE A 143 0.95 10.62 7.16
N SER A 144 0.62 11.51 8.11
CA SER A 144 1.28 11.60 9.41
C SER A 144 1.18 10.28 10.20
N GLU A 145 0.01 9.64 10.21
CA GLU A 145 -0.20 8.37 10.92
C GLU A 145 0.54 7.19 10.24
N LYS A 146 0.61 7.18 8.90
CA LYS A 146 1.40 6.19 8.15
C LYS A 146 2.90 6.38 8.39
N GLU A 147 3.37 7.61 8.44
CA GLU A 147 4.77 7.95 8.70
C GLU A 147 5.16 7.59 10.13
N ARG A 148 4.30 7.86 11.12
CA ARG A 148 4.50 7.43 12.51
C ARG A 148 4.60 5.90 12.64
N LYS A 149 3.70 5.17 11.97
CA LYS A 149 3.74 3.69 11.94
C LYS A 149 4.96 3.13 11.20
N ALA A 150 5.47 3.83 10.18
CA ALA A 150 6.70 3.44 9.48
C ALA A 150 7.94 3.70 10.36
N GLN A 151 7.98 4.83 11.06
CA GLN A 151 9.04 5.18 12.01
C GLN A 151 9.04 4.25 13.23
N GLU A 152 7.88 3.90 13.79
CA GLU A 152 7.76 2.91 14.86
C GLU A 152 8.32 1.54 14.41
N ARG A 153 8.01 1.09 13.19
CA ARG A 153 8.56 -0.17 12.63
C ARG A 153 10.07 -0.11 12.37
N GLU A 154 10.59 1.01 11.88
CA GLU A 154 12.04 1.19 11.73
C GLU A 154 12.75 1.23 13.07
N TYR A 155 12.15 1.89 14.08
CA TYR A 155 12.68 1.96 15.43
C TYR A 155 12.71 0.58 16.09
N GLU A 156 11.64 -0.21 15.96
CA GLU A 156 11.60 -1.60 16.43
C GLU A 156 12.62 -2.48 15.71
N ARG A 157 12.79 -2.29 14.39
CA ARG A 157 13.79 -3.02 13.59
C ARG A 157 15.21 -2.65 14.03
N LYS A 158 15.50 -1.36 14.26
CA LYS A 158 16.79 -0.90 14.78
C LYS A 158 17.06 -1.43 16.19
N LYS A 159 16.06 -1.41 17.07
CA LYS A 159 16.19 -1.93 18.44
C LYS A 159 16.47 -3.45 18.45
N LYS A 160 15.81 -4.22 17.59
CA LYS A 160 16.08 -5.66 17.43
C LYS A 160 17.49 -5.92 16.89
N LEU A 161 17.92 -5.15 15.89
CA LEU A 161 19.25 -5.29 15.26
C LEU A 161 20.38 -4.87 16.21
N GLU A 162 20.13 -3.88 17.08
CA GLU A 162 21.06 -3.46 18.13
C GLU A 162 21.14 -4.48 19.28
N GLN A 163 20.01 -5.09 19.68
CA GLN A 163 20.01 -6.20 20.64
C GLN A 163 20.75 -7.41 20.09
N GLU A 164 20.57 -7.73 18.80
CA GLU A 164 21.29 -8.82 18.15
C GLU A 164 22.80 -8.54 18.02
N ARG A 165 23.19 -7.28 17.73
CA ARG A 165 24.60 -6.85 17.73
C ARG A 165 25.22 -6.96 19.12
N LYS A 166 24.55 -6.47 20.17
CA LYS A 166 25.04 -6.60 21.56
C LYS A 166 25.19 -8.06 21.98
N MET A 167 24.26 -8.93 21.58
CA MET A 167 24.37 -10.38 21.83
C MET A 167 25.53 -11.03 21.06
N ARG A 168 25.84 -10.57 19.84
CA ARG A 168 27.03 -11.03 19.08
C ARG A 168 28.34 -10.49 19.65
N GLU A 169 28.37 -9.23 20.08
CA GLU A 169 29.55 -8.62 20.69
C GLU A 169 29.89 -9.27 22.03
N VAL A 170 28.88 -9.58 22.87
CA VAL A 170 29.09 -10.34 24.12
C VAL A 170 29.62 -11.75 23.84
N LYS A 171 29.10 -12.45 22.82
CA LYS A 171 29.62 -13.76 22.41
C LYS A 171 31.05 -13.67 21.84
N SER A 172 31.34 -12.65 21.05
CA SER A 172 32.67 -12.42 20.47
C SER A 172 33.70 -12.05 21.55
N LEU A 173 33.32 -11.29 22.58
CA LEU A 173 34.20 -10.96 23.71
C LEU A 173 34.51 -12.19 24.55
N GLN A 174 33.51 -13.05 24.80
CA GLN A 174 33.71 -14.34 25.48
C GLN A 174 34.59 -15.31 24.67
N GLU A 175 34.49 -15.29 23.34
CA GLU A 175 35.28 -16.14 22.46
C GLU A 175 36.72 -15.64 22.28
N VAL A 176 36.94 -14.32 22.34
CA VAL A 176 38.27 -13.70 22.34
C VAL A 176 39.00 -13.90 23.67
N GLU A 177 38.33 -13.80 24.82
CA GLU A 177 38.92 -14.16 26.13
C GLU A 177 39.31 -15.65 26.19
N ARG A 178 38.47 -16.52 25.62
CA ARG A 178 38.75 -17.97 25.58
C ARG A 178 39.94 -18.31 24.68
N LYS A 179 40.08 -17.64 23.54
CA LYS A 179 41.25 -17.79 22.64
C LYS A 179 42.54 -17.24 23.25
N ARG A 180 42.46 -16.16 24.04
CA ARG A 180 43.63 -15.60 24.74
C ARG A 180 44.18 -16.54 25.82
N MET A 181 43.31 -17.25 26.52
CA MET A 181 43.66 -18.30 27.49
C MET A 181 44.21 -19.57 26.83
N GLU A 182 43.75 -19.91 25.62
CA GLU A 182 44.25 -21.05 24.83
C GLU A 182 45.64 -20.74 24.19
N GLU A 183 45.88 -19.50 23.76
CA GLU A 183 47.17 -19.05 23.19
C GLU A 183 48.29 -18.91 24.24
N GLU A 184 47.98 -18.52 25.49
CA GLU A 184 48.96 -18.50 26.59
C GLU A 184 49.39 -19.91 27.03
N ASN A 185 48.48 -20.88 26.99
CA ASN A 185 48.80 -22.29 27.25
C ASN A 185 49.62 -22.94 26.12
N PHE A 186 49.37 -22.54 24.86
CA PHE A 186 50.12 -23.03 23.69
C PHE A 186 51.55 -22.46 23.62
N GLN A 187 51.77 -21.22 24.06
CA GLN A 187 53.09 -20.59 24.18
C GLN A 187 53.99 -21.27 25.24
N MET A 188 53.42 -21.79 26.32
CA MET A 188 54.17 -22.57 27.32
C MET A 188 54.58 -23.96 26.83
N GLU A 189 53.81 -24.61 25.96
CA GLU A 189 54.16 -25.90 25.36
C GLU A 189 55.26 -25.81 24.29
N ILE A 190 55.28 -24.72 23.52
CA ILE A 190 56.29 -24.51 22.45
C ILE A 190 57.69 -24.24 23.05
N LYS A 191 57.78 -23.49 24.15
CA LYS A 191 59.06 -23.25 24.85
C LYS A 191 59.69 -24.53 25.43
N ARG A 192 58.90 -25.57 25.69
CA ARG A 192 59.38 -26.85 26.21
C ARG A 192 59.93 -27.78 25.11
N LYS A 193 59.43 -27.68 23.87
CA LYS A 193 59.87 -28.50 22.72
C LYS A 193 61.03 -27.90 21.92
N GLN A 194 61.24 -26.57 21.98
CA GLN A 194 62.31 -25.89 21.24
C GLN A 194 63.73 -26.13 21.80
N ASN A 195 63.87 -26.52 23.07
CA ASN A 195 65.19 -26.84 23.65
C ASN A 195 65.71 -28.25 23.29
N GLU A 196 64.84 -29.19 22.88
CA GLU A 196 65.24 -30.57 22.53
C GLU A 196 65.55 -30.75 21.04
N GLN A 197 64.97 -29.94 20.15
CA GLN A 197 65.13 -30.10 18.69
C GLN A 197 66.31 -29.32 18.09
N PHE A 198 66.85 -28.32 18.79
CA PHE A 198 67.94 -27.48 18.30
C PHE A 198 69.30 -28.19 18.18
N GLN A 199 69.53 -29.27 18.96
CA GLN A 199 70.81 -30.00 18.92
C GLN A 199 70.89 -31.07 17.82
N GLN A 200 69.75 -31.57 17.30
CA GLN A 200 69.75 -32.68 16.33
C GLN A 200 69.69 -32.24 14.86
N GLU A 201 69.28 -31.00 14.58
CA GLU A 201 69.07 -30.50 13.21
C GLU A 201 70.33 -29.85 12.59
N GLN A 202 71.32 -29.50 13.42
CA GLN A 202 72.54 -28.80 12.96
C GLN A 202 73.47 -29.66 12.08
N MET A 203 73.34 -30.99 12.15
CA MET A 203 74.22 -31.92 11.41
C MET A 203 73.66 -32.35 10.04
N ARG A 204 72.34 -32.28 9.80
CA ARG A 204 71.73 -32.71 8.52
C ARG A 204 71.66 -31.62 7.44
N LEU A 205 71.85 -30.36 7.83
CA LEU A 205 71.65 -29.22 6.93
C LEU A 205 72.86 -28.94 6.00
N ARG A 206 74.05 -29.45 6.32
CA ARG A 206 75.29 -29.14 5.56
C ARG A 206 75.48 -29.94 4.27
N GLU A 207 74.85 -31.11 4.12
CA GLU A 207 75.03 -31.96 2.93
C GLU A 207 74.00 -31.70 1.81
N LYS A 208 72.76 -31.34 2.14
CA LYS A 208 71.72 -31.04 1.13
C LYS A 208 71.92 -29.72 0.39
N ALA A 209 72.67 -28.78 0.97
CA ALA A 209 72.87 -27.43 0.44
C ALA A 209 73.77 -27.36 -0.82
N LYS A 210 74.56 -28.39 -1.13
CA LYS A 210 75.46 -28.39 -2.29
C LYS A 210 74.81 -28.93 -3.58
N MET A 211 73.84 -29.83 -3.50
CA MET A 211 73.16 -30.39 -4.68
C MET A 211 72.03 -29.49 -5.22
N GLU A 212 71.38 -28.69 -4.35
CA GLU A 212 70.27 -27.81 -4.75
C GLU A 212 70.73 -26.54 -5.51
N LYS A 213 72.00 -26.15 -5.37
CA LYS A 213 72.57 -24.95 -6.01
C LYS A 213 72.81 -25.08 -7.52
N ARG A 214 72.83 -26.31 -8.08
CA ARG A 214 72.97 -26.53 -9.54
C ARG A 214 71.62 -26.54 -10.27
N MET A 215 70.55 -27.07 -9.66
CA MET A 215 69.19 -27.08 -10.24
C MET A 215 68.50 -25.69 -10.23
N LYS A 216 68.86 -24.81 -9.29
CA LYS A 216 68.25 -23.46 -9.18
C LYS A 216 68.68 -22.46 -10.25
N LYS A 217 69.76 -22.72 -11.00
CA LYS A 217 70.26 -21.77 -12.02
C LYS A 217 69.59 -21.92 -13.39
N GLU A 218 69.04 -23.09 -13.71
CA GLU A 218 68.36 -23.34 -14.98
C GLU A 218 66.85 -23.05 -14.93
N ALA A 219 66.20 -23.29 -13.78
CA ALA A 219 64.80 -22.92 -13.56
C ALA A 219 64.56 -21.40 -13.55
N LYS A 220 65.56 -20.63 -13.09
CA LYS A 220 65.46 -19.16 -12.96
C LYS A 220 65.41 -18.44 -14.31
N ALA A 221 66.05 -19.01 -15.35
CA ALA A 221 66.05 -18.42 -16.68
C ALA A 221 64.70 -18.59 -17.42
N ARG A 222 63.98 -19.71 -17.20
CA ARG A 222 62.63 -19.92 -17.79
C ARG A 222 61.54 -19.14 -17.05
N ASP A 223 61.69 -18.93 -15.73
CA ASP A 223 60.76 -18.12 -14.93
C ASP A 223 60.86 -16.61 -15.24
N ASP A 224 62.04 -16.10 -15.58
CA ASP A 224 62.23 -14.68 -15.90
C ASP A 224 61.60 -14.31 -17.28
N GLU A 225 61.47 -15.27 -18.21
CA GLU A 225 60.81 -15.07 -19.51
C GLU A 225 59.26 -15.11 -19.39
N LEU A 226 58.72 -16.02 -18.57
CA LEU A 226 57.29 -16.06 -18.24
C LEU A 226 56.84 -14.84 -17.42
N LYS A 227 57.71 -14.30 -16.55
CA LYS A 227 57.45 -13.06 -15.81
C LYS A 227 57.31 -11.84 -16.72
N ARG A 228 58.19 -11.67 -17.72
CA ARG A 228 58.11 -10.53 -18.65
C ARG A 228 56.82 -10.55 -19.48
N ARG A 229 56.33 -11.72 -19.89
CA ARG A 229 55.02 -11.87 -20.56
C ARG A 229 53.83 -11.62 -19.62
N GLN A 230 53.90 -12.07 -18.37
CA GLN A 230 52.88 -11.75 -17.36
C GLN A 230 52.88 -10.26 -16.97
N GLU A 231 54.02 -9.59 -16.96
CA GLU A 231 54.14 -8.16 -16.66
C GLU A 231 53.54 -7.29 -17.77
N MET A 232 53.73 -7.63 -19.04
CA MET A 232 53.05 -6.98 -20.17
C MET A 232 51.51 -7.11 -20.10
N LEU A 233 51.01 -8.31 -19.80
CA LEU A 233 49.57 -8.52 -19.61
C LEU A 233 49.05 -7.77 -18.38
N LYS A 234 49.81 -7.73 -17.28
CA LYS A 234 49.45 -6.96 -16.08
C LYS A 234 49.44 -5.46 -16.34
N GLN A 235 50.35 -4.93 -17.16
CA GLN A 235 50.37 -3.52 -17.55
C GLN A 235 49.13 -3.15 -18.38
N GLN A 236 48.77 -3.97 -19.39
CA GLN A 236 47.54 -3.77 -20.17
C GLN A 236 46.27 -3.90 -19.32
N THR A 237 46.26 -4.82 -18.35
CA THR A 237 45.13 -4.98 -17.41
C THR A 237 45.06 -3.79 -16.45
N MET A 238 46.20 -3.32 -15.92
CA MET A 238 46.29 -2.11 -15.08
C MET A 238 45.83 -0.86 -15.81
N GLU A 239 46.14 -0.74 -17.10
CA GLU A 239 45.76 0.43 -17.90
C GLU A 239 44.24 0.45 -18.16
N ILE A 240 43.64 -0.69 -18.47
CA ILE A 240 42.19 -0.85 -18.59
C ILE A 240 41.49 -0.61 -17.24
N GLU A 241 42.03 -1.17 -16.15
CA GLU A 241 41.51 -0.95 -14.81
C GLU A 241 41.64 0.52 -14.38
N SER A 242 42.75 1.19 -14.70
CA SER A 242 42.97 2.61 -14.44
C SER A 242 41.96 3.49 -15.19
N GLN A 243 41.69 3.20 -16.46
CA GLN A 243 40.67 3.91 -17.25
C GLN A 243 39.26 3.70 -16.69
N GLN A 244 38.92 2.47 -16.28
CA GLN A 244 37.67 2.19 -15.59
C GLN A 244 37.61 2.88 -14.22
N HIS A 245 38.72 2.94 -13.49
CA HIS A 245 38.80 3.61 -12.20
C HIS A 245 38.64 5.12 -12.34
N GLN A 246 39.25 5.76 -13.34
CA GLN A 246 39.07 7.19 -13.63
C GLN A 246 37.63 7.50 -14.05
N MET A 247 36.97 6.63 -14.83
CA MET A 247 35.54 6.78 -15.14
C MET A 247 34.64 6.59 -13.91
N ILE A 248 34.99 5.66 -13.02
CA ILE A 248 34.28 5.45 -11.76
C ILE A 248 34.52 6.65 -10.83
N GLU A 249 35.74 7.18 -10.78
CA GLU A 249 36.12 8.29 -9.90
C GLU A 249 35.52 9.61 -10.38
N SER A 250 35.41 9.86 -11.69
CA SER A 250 34.70 11.02 -12.23
C SER A 250 33.20 10.94 -11.95
N LYS A 251 32.56 9.78 -12.17
CA LYS A 251 31.17 9.54 -11.74
C LYS A 251 31.00 9.64 -10.24
N ARG A 252 31.98 9.20 -9.45
CA ARG A 252 31.97 9.28 -7.99
C ARG A 252 32.13 10.73 -7.51
N LYS A 253 32.93 11.56 -8.17
CA LYS A 253 33.06 13.00 -7.88
C LYS A 253 31.78 13.75 -8.23
N GLU A 254 31.13 13.42 -9.35
CA GLU A 254 29.84 14.01 -9.73
C GLU A 254 28.70 13.58 -8.78
N MET A 255 28.66 12.30 -8.42
CA MET A 255 27.77 11.76 -7.39
C MET A 255 28.05 12.39 -6.02
N MET A 256 29.31 12.52 -5.62
CA MET A 256 29.70 13.19 -4.37
C MET A 256 29.34 14.68 -4.38
N HIS A 257 29.36 15.36 -5.52
CA HIS A 257 28.91 16.75 -5.59
C HIS A 257 27.38 16.86 -5.40
N ARG A 258 26.60 15.99 -6.07
CA ARG A 258 25.14 15.90 -5.89
C ARG A 258 24.77 15.42 -4.49
N GLU A 259 25.52 14.48 -3.92
CA GLU A 259 25.38 14.03 -2.54
C GLU A 259 25.78 15.11 -1.56
N LYS A 260 26.83 15.92 -1.80
CA LYS A 260 27.21 17.04 -0.92
C LYS A 260 26.15 18.13 -0.91
N GLN A 261 25.46 18.36 -2.03
CA GLN A 261 24.30 19.27 -2.09
C GLN A 261 23.07 18.69 -1.37
N ARG A 262 22.79 17.39 -1.54
CA ARG A 262 21.78 16.67 -0.77
C ARG A 262 22.12 16.61 0.72
N LEU A 263 23.39 16.46 1.07
CA LEU A 263 23.88 16.33 2.44
C LEU A 263 23.84 17.69 3.13
N LYS A 264 24.14 18.79 2.44
CA LYS A 264 23.94 20.14 2.98
C LYS A 264 22.47 20.44 3.26
N SER A 265 21.55 20.07 2.36
CA SER A 265 20.11 20.27 2.59
C SER A 265 19.55 19.32 3.66
N LEU A 266 20.05 18.08 3.72
CA LEU A 266 19.72 17.11 4.76
C LEU A 266 20.31 17.51 6.12
N GLN A 267 21.53 18.04 6.17
CA GLN A 267 22.18 18.53 7.39
C GLN A 267 21.49 19.78 7.93
N LEU A 268 21.01 20.67 7.07
CA LEU A 268 20.19 21.82 7.49
C LEU A 268 18.86 21.36 8.11
N LYS A 269 18.24 20.32 7.52
CA LYS A 269 17.00 19.73 8.03
C LYS A 269 17.23 18.89 9.30
N GLN A 270 18.35 18.17 9.38
CA GLN A 270 18.76 17.41 10.56
C GLN A 270 19.18 18.32 11.71
N LYS A 271 19.83 19.47 11.46
CA LYS A 271 20.15 20.44 12.52
C LYS A 271 18.88 21.00 13.15
N ARG A 272 17.88 21.39 12.34
CA ARG A 272 16.56 21.82 12.87
C ARG A 272 15.86 20.72 13.66
N LEU A 273 15.88 19.48 13.17
CA LEU A 273 15.31 18.33 13.87
C LEU A 273 16.08 17.96 15.14
N LYS A 274 17.39 18.15 15.14
CA LYS A 274 18.27 17.90 16.28
C LYS A 274 18.06 18.97 17.35
N GLU A 275 17.94 20.24 16.99
CA GLU A 275 17.59 21.31 17.93
C GLU A 275 16.21 21.06 18.58
N GLU A 276 15.22 20.62 17.79
CA GLU A 276 13.88 20.30 18.31
C GLU A 276 13.87 19.02 19.18
N ASN A 277 14.70 18.03 18.85
CA ASN A 277 14.87 16.82 19.66
C ASN A 277 15.70 17.08 20.92
N ASP A 278 16.73 17.92 20.85
CA ASP A 278 17.58 18.30 21.98
C ASP A 278 16.74 19.07 23.01
N LEU A 279 15.78 19.91 22.57
CA LEU A 279 14.77 20.52 23.44
C LEU A 279 13.87 19.48 24.12
N LYS A 280 13.33 18.52 23.36
CA LYS A 280 12.50 17.42 23.90
C LYS A 280 13.29 16.45 24.78
N GLN A 281 14.60 16.34 24.56
CA GLN A 281 15.48 15.47 25.32
C GLN A 281 15.90 16.13 26.62
N LYS A 282 16.15 17.46 26.62
CA LYS A 282 16.29 18.25 27.86
C LYS A 282 15.06 18.13 28.76
N GLU A 283 13.84 18.24 28.23
CA GLU A 283 12.61 18.05 29.01
C GLU A 283 12.47 16.62 29.57
N LYS A 284 12.96 15.60 28.84
CA LYS A 284 12.98 14.21 29.32
C LYS A 284 14.07 13.99 30.36
N ASP A 285 15.23 14.58 30.17
CA ASP A 285 16.37 14.48 31.07
C ASP A 285 16.06 15.20 32.39
N GLU A 286 15.32 16.30 32.37
CA GLU A 286 14.75 16.94 33.56
C GLU A 286 13.77 16.03 34.30
N ARG A 287 12.87 15.33 33.58
CA ARG A 287 11.99 14.31 34.20
C ARG A 287 12.75 13.12 34.76
N ILE A 288 13.83 12.68 34.09
CA ILE A 288 14.68 11.58 34.55
C ILE A 288 15.50 12.02 35.76
N MET A 289 16.01 13.25 35.79
CA MET A 289 16.71 13.82 36.95
C MET A 289 15.77 13.87 38.16
N LEU A 290 14.53 14.32 37.98
CA LEU A 290 13.52 14.34 39.05
C LEU A 290 13.17 12.93 39.55
N ALA A 291 13.13 11.94 38.64
CA ALA A 291 12.93 10.53 39.02
C ALA A 291 14.16 9.93 39.72
N LYS A 292 15.37 10.31 39.33
CA LYS A 292 16.63 9.88 39.97
C LYS A 292 16.78 10.47 41.36
N THR A 293 16.45 11.74 41.58
CA THR A 293 16.45 12.35 42.91
C THR A 293 15.44 11.67 43.83
N ASN A 294 14.26 11.29 43.30
CA ASN A 294 13.26 10.53 44.08
C ASN A 294 13.75 9.11 44.40
N LEU A 295 14.43 8.45 43.46
CA LEU A 295 15.03 7.13 43.68
C LEU A 295 16.19 7.18 44.70
N GLU A 296 17.05 8.19 44.62
CA GLU A 296 18.16 8.40 45.56
C GLU A 296 17.68 8.67 46.99
N ASN A 297 16.58 9.40 47.16
CA ASN A 297 15.97 9.57 48.48
C ASN A 297 15.44 8.24 49.02
N LEU A 298 14.83 7.43 48.16
CA LEU A 298 14.29 6.11 48.51
C LEU A 298 15.41 5.09 48.83
N THR A 299 16.57 5.17 48.16
CA THR A 299 17.73 4.33 48.49
C THR A 299 18.45 4.80 49.76
N LYS A 300 18.51 6.11 50.02
CA LYS A 300 19.03 6.67 51.29
C LYS A 300 18.19 6.23 52.49
N GLU A 301 16.87 6.13 52.35
CA GLU A 301 15.98 5.59 53.38
C GLU A 301 16.22 4.09 53.63
N LYS A 302 16.34 3.29 52.56
CA LYS A 302 16.65 1.85 52.67
C LYS A 302 18.03 1.58 53.27
N LEU A 303 19.02 2.43 52.99
CA LEU A 303 20.35 2.36 53.61
C LEU A 303 20.32 2.64 55.11
N LYS A 304 19.45 3.57 55.57
CA LYS A 304 19.24 3.81 57.01
C LYS A 304 18.56 2.62 57.70
N GLU A 305 17.62 1.94 57.03
CA GLU A 305 17.02 0.70 57.55
C GLU A 305 18.04 -0.45 57.61
N TYR A 306 18.93 -0.55 56.63
CA TYR A 306 19.93 -1.61 56.60
C TYR A 306 20.97 -1.44 57.71
N LYS A 307 21.44 -0.22 57.96
CA LYS A 307 22.35 0.08 59.08
C LYS A 307 21.75 -0.27 60.44
N ARG A 308 20.45 0.02 60.66
CA ARG A 308 19.74 -0.38 61.88
C ARG A 308 19.65 -1.90 62.05
N LYS A 309 19.52 -2.66 60.96
CA LYS A 309 19.51 -4.13 60.98
C LYS A 309 20.91 -4.73 61.19
N GLU A 310 21.94 -4.07 60.67
CA GLU A 310 23.35 -4.46 60.82
C GLU A 310 23.82 -4.28 62.28
N GLU A 311 23.48 -3.16 62.92
CA GLU A 311 23.76 -2.91 64.35
C GLU A 311 23.09 -3.97 65.27
N MET A 312 21.86 -4.39 64.94
CA MET A 312 21.15 -5.45 65.66
C MET A 312 21.76 -6.85 65.44
N ALA A 313 22.38 -7.10 64.28
CA ALA A 313 23.09 -8.35 63.99
C ALA A 313 24.48 -8.39 64.65
N GLU A 314 25.18 -7.25 64.71
CA GLU A 314 26.48 -7.13 65.37
C GLU A 314 26.39 -7.33 66.89
N MET A 315 25.32 -6.83 67.53
CA MET A 315 25.03 -7.09 68.95
C MET A 315 24.83 -8.59 69.24
N LYS A 316 24.20 -9.35 68.33
CA LYS A 316 24.04 -10.81 68.45
C LYS A 316 25.35 -11.56 68.22
N ARG A 317 26.21 -11.07 67.33
CA ARG A 317 27.54 -11.66 67.04
C ARG A 317 28.51 -11.52 68.21
N ARG A 318 28.56 -10.35 68.87
CA ARG A 318 29.40 -10.13 70.06
C ARG A 318 29.02 -11.03 71.24
N HIS A 319 27.76 -11.47 71.31
CA HIS A 319 27.32 -12.40 72.35
C HIS A 319 27.78 -13.85 72.09
N PHE A 320 27.96 -14.24 70.81
CA PHE A 320 28.41 -15.57 70.40
C PHE A 320 29.94 -15.74 70.50
N GLU A 321 30.72 -14.69 70.25
CA GLU A 321 32.20 -14.74 70.34
C GLU A 321 32.67 -14.96 71.79
N LYS A 322 31.99 -14.36 72.79
CA LYS A 322 32.28 -14.60 74.22
C LYS A 322 32.05 -16.06 74.68
N LYS A 323 31.15 -16.80 74.03
CA LYS A 323 30.92 -18.24 74.31
C LYS A 323 31.97 -19.15 73.69
N ARG A 324 32.61 -18.71 72.59
CA ARG A 324 33.57 -19.50 71.81
C ARG A 324 35.00 -19.42 72.37
N GLU A 325 35.37 -18.32 73.01
CA GLU A 325 36.68 -18.19 73.68
C GLU A 325 36.81 -19.05 74.94
N ALA A 326 35.72 -19.30 75.68
CA ALA A 326 35.74 -20.17 76.86
C ALA A 326 36.07 -21.64 76.52
N LEU A 327 35.66 -22.12 75.33
CA LEU A 327 35.91 -23.48 74.85
C LEU A 327 37.35 -23.70 74.36
N LYS A 328 38.05 -22.64 73.93
CA LYS A 328 39.43 -22.74 73.44
C LYS A 328 40.46 -22.96 74.57
N LYS A 329 40.20 -22.45 75.78
CA LYS A 329 41.12 -22.62 76.92
C LYS A 329 41.19 -24.07 77.43
N LEU A 330 40.10 -24.83 77.31
CA LEU A 330 40.01 -26.23 77.75
C LEU A 330 40.78 -27.23 76.86
N VAL A 331 41.01 -26.88 75.59
CA VAL A 331 41.70 -27.74 74.61
C VAL A 331 43.23 -27.60 74.70
N GLN A 332 43.72 -26.47 75.21
CA GLN A 332 45.16 -26.17 75.27
C GLN A 332 45.87 -27.03 76.32
N GLU A 333 45.22 -27.34 77.46
CA GLU A 333 45.75 -28.16 78.55
C GLU A 333 45.94 -29.65 78.19
N GLN A 334 45.20 -30.18 77.21
CA GLN A 334 45.37 -31.56 76.74
C GLN A 334 46.56 -31.76 75.80
N SER A 335 47.08 -30.68 75.22
CA SER A 335 48.17 -30.75 74.22
C SER A 335 49.57 -30.87 74.83
N GLU A 336 49.75 -30.49 76.11
CA GLU A 336 51.04 -30.54 76.79
C GLU A 336 51.41 -31.95 77.28
N ARG A 337 50.42 -32.81 77.56
CA ARG A 337 50.66 -34.21 77.99
C ARG A 337 51.21 -35.11 76.88
N LYS A 338 50.94 -34.80 75.61
CA LYS A 338 51.41 -35.59 74.45
C LYS A 338 52.84 -35.25 74.00
N LYS A 339 53.48 -34.22 74.57
CA LYS A 339 54.85 -33.83 74.20
C LYS A 339 55.93 -34.66 74.90
N ILE A 340 55.62 -35.33 76.01
CA ILE A 340 56.59 -36.13 76.78
C ILE A 340 56.78 -37.53 76.17
N GLU A 341 55.77 -38.05 75.46
CA GLU A 341 55.75 -39.41 74.90
C GLU A 341 56.57 -39.55 73.59
N ILE A 342 56.85 -38.44 72.91
CA ILE A 342 57.55 -38.41 71.62
C ILE A 342 59.08 -38.42 71.78
N GLN A 343 59.59 -38.05 72.97
CA GLN A 343 61.03 -37.98 73.23
C GLN A 343 61.69 -39.38 73.38
N GLN A 344 60.93 -40.41 73.77
CA GLN A 344 61.44 -41.77 74.03
C GLN A 344 61.54 -42.67 72.78
N VAL A 345 60.94 -42.28 71.65
CA VAL A 345 60.91 -43.11 70.42
C VAL A 345 62.08 -42.80 69.47
N ILE A 346 62.82 -41.70 69.71
CA ILE A 346 63.89 -41.24 68.82
C ILE A 346 65.22 -41.97 69.10
N GLU A 347 65.46 -42.43 70.33
CA GLU A 347 66.72 -43.12 70.70
C GLU A 347 66.80 -44.57 70.16
N ASN A 348 65.67 -45.27 69.98
CA ASN A 348 65.67 -46.68 69.53
C ASN A 348 65.84 -46.88 68.00
N ASN A 349 65.85 -45.81 67.19
CA ASN A 349 65.91 -45.92 65.72
C ASN A 349 67.32 -45.77 65.12
N GLN A 350 68.33 -45.45 65.92
CA GLN A 350 69.69 -45.21 65.43
C GLN A 350 70.54 -46.49 65.31
N GLU A 351 70.18 -47.60 65.97
CA GLU A 351 70.90 -48.89 65.86
C GLU A 351 70.50 -49.74 64.63
N MET A 352 69.37 -49.44 63.97
CA MET A 352 68.85 -50.21 62.83
C MET A 352 69.41 -49.81 61.45
N ILE A 353 70.21 -48.74 61.37
CA ILE A 353 70.70 -48.19 60.10
C ILE A 353 71.99 -48.86 59.62
N GLU A 354 72.80 -49.44 60.51
CA GLU A 354 74.10 -50.02 60.15
C GLU A 354 73.99 -51.43 59.50
N ALA A 355 72.91 -52.17 59.75
CA ALA A 355 72.70 -53.50 59.13
C ALA A 355 72.24 -53.46 57.66
N ARG A 356 71.65 -52.35 57.18
CA ARG A 356 71.05 -52.25 55.82
C ARG A 356 72.05 -51.97 54.68
N LYS A 357 73.30 -51.63 54.99
CA LYS A 357 74.29 -51.27 53.95
C LYS A 357 74.85 -52.47 53.16
N ASN A 358 74.79 -53.69 53.71
CA ASN A 358 75.37 -54.87 53.05
C ASN A 358 74.41 -55.62 52.11
N ASP A 359 73.08 -55.46 52.23
CA ASP A 359 72.09 -56.12 51.35
C ASP A 359 71.89 -55.40 50.00
N TYR A 360 72.21 -54.10 49.92
CA TYR A 360 72.00 -53.28 48.73
C TYR A 360 72.93 -53.63 47.55
N LEU A 361 74.12 -54.17 47.83
CA LEU A 361 75.12 -54.50 46.80
C LEU A 361 74.81 -55.80 46.03
N ASN A 362 74.06 -56.73 46.62
CA ASN A 362 73.70 -58.00 45.97
C ASN A 362 72.41 -57.88 45.12
N SER A 363 71.47 -57.01 45.51
CA SER A 363 70.22 -56.79 44.76
C SER A 363 70.40 -56.04 43.43
N MET A 364 71.51 -55.31 43.22
CA MET A 364 71.76 -54.58 41.98
C MET A 364 72.14 -55.48 40.80
N LYS A 365 72.82 -56.61 41.05
CA LYS A 365 73.30 -57.51 39.99
C LYS A 365 72.18 -58.39 39.40
N GLU A 366 71.14 -58.71 40.18
CA GLU A 366 69.97 -59.47 39.72
C GLU A 366 68.98 -58.64 38.89
N ALA A 367 68.86 -57.33 39.16
CA ALA A 367 67.96 -56.44 38.44
C ALA A 367 68.37 -56.22 36.97
N GLU A 368 69.68 -56.29 36.68
CA GLU A 368 70.23 -56.05 35.36
C GLU A 368 69.96 -57.21 34.37
N LEU A 369 69.91 -58.45 34.86
CA LEU A 369 69.58 -59.65 34.07
C LEU A 369 68.10 -59.73 33.67
N ARG A 370 67.17 -59.31 34.55
CA ARG A 370 65.73 -59.26 34.23
C ARG A 370 65.38 -58.22 33.17
N LYS A 371 66.13 -57.12 33.09
CA LYS A 371 65.93 -56.03 32.11
C LYS A 371 66.20 -56.49 30.67
N LYS A 372 67.25 -57.29 30.44
CA LYS A 372 67.61 -57.78 29.09
C LYS A 372 66.58 -58.75 28.50
N ILE A 373 65.88 -59.53 29.34
CA ILE A 373 64.86 -60.48 28.88
C ILE A 373 63.57 -59.75 28.48
N GLN A 374 63.15 -58.72 29.22
CA GLN A 374 61.96 -57.93 28.91
C GLN A 374 62.11 -57.07 27.65
N GLU A 375 63.32 -56.58 27.35
CA GLU A 375 63.57 -55.80 26.13
C GLU A 375 63.46 -56.64 24.86
N ARG A 376 63.80 -57.94 24.90
CA ARG A 376 63.66 -58.85 23.75
C ARG A 376 62.19 -59.16 23.44
N GLN A 377 61.38 -59.44 24.47
CA GLN A 377 59.94 -59.71 24.30
C GLN A 377 59.15 -58.49 23.79
N LYS A 378 59.50 -57.28 24.24
CA LYS A 378 58.88 -56.04 23.76
C LYS A 378 59.15 -55.76 22.28
N LYS A 379 60.27 -56.23 21.75
CA LYS A 379 60.66 -56.00 20.36
C LYS A 379 59.83 -56.88 19.40
N GLU A 380 59.60 -58.14 19.76
CA GLU A 380 58.76 -59.07 18.99
C GLU A 380 57.27 -58.68 19.00
N GLU A 381 56.77 -58.17 20.13
CA GLU A 381 55.38 -57.68 20.23
C GLU A 381 55.16 -56.42 19.37
N LEU A 382 56.18 -55.59 19.21
CA LEU A 382 56.11 -54.37 18.40
C LEU A 382 56.09 -54.67 16.89
N GLU A 383 56.73 -55.75 16.45
CA GLU A 383 56.68 -56.20 15.06
C GLU A 383 55.32 -56.79 14.69
N ARG A 384 54.70 -57.60 15.55
CA ARG A 384 53.31 -58.07 15.35
C ARG A 384 52.31 -56.91 15.24
N LYS A 385 52.45 -55.89 16.09
CA LYS A 385 51.59 -54.70 16.04
C LYS A 385 51.71 -53.94 14.71
N ARG A 386 52.89 -53.88 14.11
CA ARG A 386 53.09 -53.23 12.79
C ARG A 386 52.41 -53.98 11.65
N GLU A 387 52.34 -55.31 11.71
CA GLU A 387 51.65 -56.10 10.68
C GLU A 387 50.13 -55.97 10.79
N GLU A 388 49.58 -55.99 12.00
CA GLU A 388 48.16 -55.73 12.24
C GLU A 388 47.74 -54.31 11.81
N GLU A 389 48.61 -53.31 12.01
CA GLU A 389 48.36 -51.94 11.57
C GLU A 389 48.27 -51.83 10.03
N LYS A 390 49.13 -52.55 9.29
CA LYS A 390 49.08 -52.58 7.82
C LYS A 390 47.78 -53.19 7.29
N ILE A 391 47.30 -54.26 7.91
CA ILE A 391 46.02 -54.90 7.54
C ILE A 391 44.85 -53.94 7.81
N LYS A 392 44.83 -53.32 8.99
CA LYS A 392 43.83 -52.31 9.36
C LYS A 392 43.88 -51.08 8.44
N GLU A 393 45.06 -50.70 7.94
CA GLU A 393 45.22 -49.60 7.00
C GLU A 393 44.64 -49.93 5.61
N MET A 394 44.85 -51.14 5.13
CA MET A 394 44.23 -51.63 3.88
C MET A 394 42.70 -51.68 3.97
N GLU A 395 42.15 -52.15 5.09
CA GLU A 395 40.70 -52.15 5.34
C GLU A 395 40.13 -50.73 5.39
N ARG A 396 40.85 -49.78 6.01
CA ARG A 396 40.47 -48.36 6.02
C ARG A 396 40.45 -47.76 4.61
N GLN A 397 41.41 -48.12 3.77
CA GLN A 397 41.45 -47.66 2.38
C GLN A 397 40.25 -48.21 1.58
N PHE A 398 39.94 -49.50 1.72
CA PHE A 398 38.79 -50.11 1.06
C PHE A 398 37.45 -49.50 1.50
N VAL A 399 37.26 -49.25 2.80
CA VAL A 399 36.07 -48.56 3.32
C VAL A 399 35.98 -47.14 2.77
N LYS A 400 37.11 -46.41 2.69
CA LYS A 400 37.16 -45.05 2.14
C LYS A 400 36.77 -45.02 0.66
N GLU A 401 37.25 -45.97 -0.14
CA GLU A 401 36.89 -46.09 -1.55
C GLU A 401 35.40 -46.39 -1.73
N ARG A 402 34.84 -47.31 -0.93
CA ARG A 402 33.41 -47.62 -0.94
C ARG A 402 32.56 -46.40 -0.53
N CYS A 403 32.98 -45.65 0.49
CA CYS A 403 32.31 -44.41 0.88
C CYS A 403 32.34 -43.36 -0.24
N ASN A 404 33.49 -43.20 -0.91
CA ASN A 404 33.63 -42.26 -2.04
C ASN A 404 32.72 -42.65 -3.22
N GLN A 405 32.56 -43.93 -3.51
CA GLN A 405 31.66 -44.42 -4.55
C GLN A 405 30.20 -44.09 -4.24
N ILE A 406 29.74 -44.35 -3.00
CA ILE A 406 28.40 -44.01 -2.54
C ILE A 406 28.17 -42.49 -2.60
N GLU A 407 29.16 -41.70 -2.21
CA GLU A 407 29.07 -40.24 -2.26
C GLU A 407 28.99 -39.72 -3.70
N MET A 408 29.75 -40.30 -4.62
CA MET A 408 29.69 -40.00 -6.06
C MET A 408 28.32 -40.30 -6.66
N GLU A 409 27.70 -41.44 -6.32
CA GLU A 409 26.35 -41.79 -6.75
C GLU A 409 25.30 -40.83 -6.19
N ARG A 410 25.41 -40.50 -4.90
CA ARG A 410 24.54 -39.51 -4.25
C ARG A 410 24.66 -38.14 -4.92
N ILE A 411 25.87 -37.69 -5.26
CA ILE A 411 26.10 -36.44 -5.98
C ILE A 411 25.46 -36.49 -7.38
N LYS A 412 25.54 -37.62 -8.10
CA LYS A 412 24.88 -37.80 -9.41
C LYS A 412 23.36 -37.70 -9.27
N GLU A 413 22.77 -38.35 -8.28
CA GLU A 413 21.33 -38.28 -8.02
C GLU A 413 20.87 -36.86 -7.66
N ILE A 414 21.62 -36.17 -6.80
CA ILE A 414 21.34 -34.78 -6.43
C ILE A 414 21.39 -33.90 -7.68
N LYS A 415 22.44 -34.02 -8.50
CA LYS A 415 22.56 -33.27 -9.77
C LYS A 415 21.41 -33.58 -10.73
N PHE A 416 20.95 -34.83 -10.81
CA PHE A 416 19.81 -35.22 -11.64
C PHE A 416 18.50 -34.60 -11.13
N LYS A 417 18.23 -34.68 -9.82
CA LYS A 417 17.08 -34.03 -9.18
C LYS A 417 17.10 -32.51 -9.37
N GLN A 418 18.27 -31.88 -9.25
CA GLN A 418 18.45 -30.46 -9.51
C GLN A 418 18.14 -30.09 -10.96
N LYS A 419 18.64 -30.86 -11.94
CA LYS A 419 18.31 -30.65 -13.38
C LYS A 419 16.80 -30.78 -13.65
N LEU A 420 16.12 -31.73 -13.02
CA LEU A 420 14.66 -31.87 -13.15
C LEU A 420 13.91 -30.70 -12.51
N ALA A 421 14.33 -30.25 -11.32
CA ALA A 421 13.79 -29.08 -10.65
C ALA A 421 13.97 -27.82 -11.50
N ASP A 422 15.17 -27.61 -12.05
CA ASP A 422 15.49 -26.49 -12.94
C ASP A 422 14.64 -26.53 -14.23
N LYS A 423 14.41 -27.72 -14.81
CA LYS A 423 13.53 -27.87 -15.98
C LYS A 423 12.08 -27.50 -15.65
N LYS A 424 11.57 -27.90 -14.48
CA LYS A 424 10.24 -27.51 -13.99
C LYS A 424 10.16 -26.00 -13.74
N LEU A 425 11.17 -25.43 -13.09
CA LEU A 425 11.25 -23.99 -12.82
C LEU A 425 11.30 -23.17 -14.11
N ARG A 426 12.06 -23.60 -15.12
CA ARG A 426 12.11 -22.97 -16.44
C ARG A 426 10.74 -23.00 -17.14
N LYS A 427 10.00 -24.12 -17.09
CA LYS A 427 8.65 -24.20 -17.64
C LYS A 427 7.68 -23.25 -16.92
N LEU A 428 7.75 -23.22 -15.59
CA LEU A 428 6.89 -22.36 -14.77
C LEU A 428 7.19 -20.87 -15.00
N ASN A 429 8.47 -20.50 -15.16
CA ASN A 429 8.84 -19.13 -15.50
C ASN A 429 8.37 -18.75 -16.91
N LYS A 430 8.50 -19.65 -17.90
CA LYS A 430 7.95 -19.42 -19.25
C LYS A 430 6.44 -19.16 -19.23
N MET A 431 5.68 -19.98 -18.50
CA MET A 431 4.24 -19.75 -18.34
C MET A 431 3.93 -18.40 -17.68
N LYS A 432 4.66 -18.03 -16.62
CA LYS A 432 4.49 -16.73 -15.97
C LYS A 432 4.84 -15.56 -16.88
N ASP A 433 5.82 -15.72 -17.75
CA ASP A 433 6.21 -14.70 -18.73
C ASP A 433 5.14 -14.55 -19.81
N GLU A 434 4.56 -15.64 -20.30
CA GLU A 434 3.42 -15.65 -21.23
C GLU A 434 2.17 -15.02 -20.60
N GLU A 435 1.86 -15.32 -19.34
CA GLU A 435 0.76 -14.69 -18.59
C GLU A 435 1.00 -13.18 -18.43
N ARG A 436 2.22 -12.76 -18.07
CA ARG A 436 2.57 -11.33 -17.96
C ARG A 436 2.40 -10.60 -19.29
N LYS A 437 2.84 -11.19 -20.40
CA LYS A 437 2.64 -10.64 -21.75
C LYS A 437 1.16 -10.50 -22.08
N ARG A 438 0.34 -11.52 -21.78
CA ARG A 438 -1.13 -11.45 -21.96
C ARG A 438 -1.77 -10.35 -21.11
N GLU A 439 -1.33 -10.18 -19.86
CA GLU A 439 -1.82 -9.11 -19.00
C GLU A 439 -1.43 -7.72 -19.51
N GLU A 440 -0.22 -7.56 -20.04
CA GLU A 440 0.26 -6.30 -20.64
C GLU A 440 -0.57 -5.95 -21.87
N ILE A 441 -0.78 -6.91 -22.78
CA ILE A 441 -1.67 -6.77 -23.94
C ILE A 441 -3.08 -6.34 -23.51
N LEU A 442 -3.65 -6.99 -22.48
CA LEU A 442 -4.97 -6.64 -21.95
C LEU A 442 -5.01 -5.22 -21.35
N LYS A 443 -3.93 -4.75 -20.71
CA LYS A 443 -3.84 -3.41 -20.15
C LYS A 443 -3.77 -2.36 -21.26
N GLU A 444 -2.98 -2.60 -22.31
CA GLU A 444 -2.88 -1.71 -23.46
C GLU A 444 -4.21 -1.58 -24.19
N ILE A 445 -4.87 -2.71 -24.48
CA ILE A 445 -6.23 -2.71 -25.04
C ILE A 445 -7.14 -1.84 -24.17
N LYS A 446 -7.22 -2.10 -22.86
CA LYS A 446 -8.05 -1.32 -21.92
C LYS A 446 -7.76 0.18 -21.91
N ASN A 447 -6.50 0.57 -22.12
CA ASN A 447 -6.15 1.98 -22.17
C ASN A 447 -6.67 2.65 -23.45
N ILE A 448 -6.61 1.96 -24.59
CA ILE A 448 -7.24 2.40 -25.84
C ILE A 448 -8.76 2.50 -25.66
N GLU A 449 -9.39 1.49 -25.03
CA GLU A 449 -10.84 1.53 -24.74
C GLU A 449 -11.24 2.74 -23.90
N LYS A 450 -10.42 3.09 -22.90
CA LYS A 450 -10.66 4.28 -22.05
C LYS A 450 -10.50 5.57 -22.84
N GLN A 451 -9.51 5.66 -23.73
CA GLN A 451 -9.33 6.85 -24.57
C GLN A 451 -10.52 7.04 -25.52
N ASP A 452 -11.02 5.96 -26.12
CA ASP A 452 -12.22 5.99 -26.96
C ASP A 452 -13.46 6.41 -26.15
N GLU A 453 -13.63 5.88 -24.94
CA GLU A 453 -14.74 6.27 -24.06
C GLU A 453 -14.67 7.74 -23.63
N ILE A 454 -13.46 8.28 -23.37
CA ILE A 454 -13.27 9.70 -23.10
C ILE A 454 -13.70 10.54 -24.30
N LYS A 455 -13.23 10.21 -25.52
CA LYS A 455 -13.63 10.90 -26.75
C LYS A 455 -15.14 10.85 -26.97
N ARG A 456 -15.78 9.71 -26.68
CA ARG A 456 -17.23 9.56 -26.73
C ARG A 456 -17.94 10.50 -25.76
N ILE A 457 -17.47 10.60 -24.51
CA ILE A 457 -18.02 11.53 -23.52
C ILE A 457 -17.85 12.98 -23.99
N GLU A 458 -16.70 13.33 -24.54
CA GLU A 458 -16.43 14.67 -25.08
C GLU A 458 -17.39 15.01 -26.24
N ARG A 459 -17.56 14.12 -27.22
CA ARG A 459 -18.52 14.29 -28.33
C ARG A 459 -19.96 14.45 -27.82
N LYS A 460 -20.35 13.69 -26.80
CA LYS A 460 -21.67 13.80 -26.16
C LYS A 460 -21.86 15.16 -25.48
N GLN A 461 -20.85 15.64 -24.76
CA GLN A 461 -20.88 16.97 -24.13
C GLN A 461 -20.89 18.09 -25.17
N GLU A 462 -20.15 17.95 -26.27
CA GLU A 462 -20.16 18.89 -27.39
C GLU A 462 -21.54 19.00 -28.02
N TYR A 463 -22.21 17.88 -28.32
CA TYR A 463 -23.59 17.89 -28.82
C TYR A 463 -24.55 18.57 -27.84
N GLN A 464 -24.42 18.32 -26.53
CA GLN A 464 -25.24 19.00 -25.52
C GLN A 464 -24.97 20.52 -25.51
N ARG A 465 -23.71 20.95 -25.62
CA ARG A 465 -23.34 22.36 -25.73
C ARG A 465 -23.91 23.00 -27.00
N GLU A 466 -23.85 22.31 -28.13
CA GLU A 466 -24.44 22.77 -29.40
C GLU A 466 -25.95 22.95 -29.27
N MET A 467 -26.65 21.99 -28.66
CA MET A 467 -28.09 22.07 -28.43
C MET A 467 -28.47 23.23 -27.49
N VAL A 468 -27.67 23.50 -26.46
CA VAL A 468 -27.87 24.67 -25.60
C VAL A 468 -27.64 25.97 -26.38
N ARG A 469 -26.57 26.04 -27.20
CA ARG A 469 -26.30 27.20 -28.06
C ARG A 469 -27.44 27.46 -29.05
N LYS A 470 -27.97 26.44 -29.71
CA LYS A 470 -29.13 26.57 -30.63
C LYS A 470 -30.37 27.08 -29.91
N LYS A 471 -30.65 26.59 -28.70
CA LYS A 471 -31.77 27.10 -27.87
C LYS A 471 -31.57 28.56 -27.49
N LEU A 472 -30.36 28.94 -27.07
CA LEU A 472 -30.03 30.33 -26.76
C LEU A 472 -30.14 31.24 -28.00
N GLN A 473 -29.72 30.78 -29.18
CA GLN A 473 -29.88 31.52 -30.42
C GLN A 473 -31.35 31.74 -30.76
N GLN A 474 -32.19 30.70 -30.68
CA GLN A 474 -33.64 30.81 -30.89
C GLN A 474 -34.31 31.75 -29.87
N GLU A 475 -33.88 31.71 -28.61
CA GLU A 475 -34.38 32.61 -27.58
C GLU A 475 -33.93 34.06 -27.80
N ASN A 476 -32.67 34.27 -28.21
CA ASN A 476 -32.16 35.58 -28.58
C ASN A 476 -32.88 36.17 -29.80
N GLU A 477 -33.12 35.36 -30.84
CA GLU A 477 -33.94 35.77 -32.00
C GLU A 477 -35.35 36.17 -31.56
N ARG A 478 -35.95 35.39 -30.65
CA ARG A 478 -37.25 35.70 -30.08
C ARG A 478 -37.23 37.02 -29.29
N ILE A 479 -36.22 37.24 -28.46
CA ILE A 479 -36.03 38.48 -27.70
C ILE A 479 -35.84 39.65 -28.66
N ASN A 480 -35.02 39.51 -29.70
CA ASN A 480 -34.79 40.53 -30.71
C ASN A 480 -36.09 40.88 -31.47
N ASN A 481 -36.92 39.87 -31.79
CA ASN A 481 -38.22 40.10 -32.39
C ASN A 481 -39.16 40.86 -31.45
N LEU A 482 -39.18 40.52 -30.16
CA LEU A 482 -39.95 41.27 -29.15
C LEU A 482 -39.42 42.69 -28.97
N MET A 483 -38.12 42.91 -29.05
CA MET A 483 -37.50 44.25 -29.00
C MET A 483 -37.90 45.09 -30.21
N LYS A 484 -37.84 44.53 -31.42
CA LYS A 484 -38.33 45.19 -32.64
C LYS A 484 -39.83 45.51 -32.57
N GLU A 485 -40.63 44.61 -32.04
CA GLU A 485 -42.07 44.83 -31.84
C GLU A 485 -42.33 45.95 -30.82
N ARG A 486 -41.59 45.96 -29.71
CA ARG A 486 -41.63 47.05 -28.71
C ARG A 486 -41.23 48.39 -29.32
N GLU A 487 -40.20 48.42 -30.17
CA GLU A 487 -39.74 49.62 -30.86
C GLU A 487 -40.80 50.14 -31.85
N ARG A 488 -41.46 49.26 -32.62
CA ARG A 488 -42.60 49.65 -33.48
C ARG A 488 -43.74 50.28 -32.68
N ILE A 489 -44.07 49.70 -31.51
CA ILE A 489 -45.09 50.27 -30.61
C ILE A 489 -44.64 51.64 -30.09
N TYR A 490 -43.37 51.79 -29.74
CA TYR A 490 -42.82 53.07 -29.29
C TYR A 490 -42.89 54.15 -30.38
N GLN A 491 -42.46 53.85 -31.61
CA GLN A 491 -42.56 54.77 -32.75
C GLN A 491 -44.02 55.12 -33.07
N SER A 492 -44.94 54.16 -32.99
CA SER A 492 -46.38 54.40 -33.16
C SER A 492 -46.90 55.38 -32.10
N ARG A 493 -46.56 55.17 -30.82
CA ARG A 493 -46.91 56.09 -29.73
C ARG A 493 -46.33 57.49 -29.94
N GLN A 494 -45.09 57.59 -30.44
CA GLN A 494 -44.45 58.88 -30.72
C GLN A 494 -45.18 59.63 -31.84
N LYS A 495 -45.60 58.95 -32.91
CA LYS A 495 -46.42 59.54 -33.98
C LYS A 495 -47.78 60.04 -33.46
N VAL A 496 -48.45 59.25 -32.63
CA VAL A 496 -49.72 59.66 -31.99
C VAL A 496 -49.51 60.88 -31.09
N ARG A 497 -48.44 60.90 -30.28
CA ARG A 497 -48.11 62.08 -29.46
C ARG A 497 -47.87 63.33 -30.30
N SER A 498 -47.11 63.21 -31.39
CA SER A 498 -46.86 64.31 -32.32
C SER A 498 -48.15 64.80 -32.99
N GLN A 499 -49.07 63.89 -33.36
CA GLN A 499 -50.40 64.27 -33.88
C GLN A 499 -51.22 65.03 -32.83
N ILE A 500 -51.26 64.55 -31.59
CA ILE A 500 -51.95 65.24 -30.48
C ILE A 500 -51.33 66.62 -30.22
N GLU A 501 -50.00 66.74 -30.26
CA GLU A 501 -49.33 68.03 -30.12
C GLU A 501 -49.67 68.98 -31.27
N MET A 502 -49.69 68.51 -32.52
CA MET A 502 -50.14 69.31 -33.67
C MET A 502 -51.61 69.74 -33.56
N GLU A 503 -52.48 68.90 -33.01
CA GLU A 503 -53.87 69.28 -32.75
C GLU A 503 -53.96 70.31 -31.63
N LYS A 504 -53.18 70.14 -30.55
CA LYS A 504 -53.08 71.13 -29.47
C LYS A 504 -52.58 72.48 -29.97
N THR A 505 -51.55 72.52 -30.83
CA THR A 505 -51.06 73.77 -31.41
C THR A 505 -52.11 74.38 -32.33
N LYS A 506 -52.79 73.61 -33.18
CA LYS A 506 -53.91 74.11 -34.00
C LYS A 506 -55.06 74.69 -33.16
N ILE A 507 -55.41 74.03 -32.04
CA ILE A 507 -56.42 74.53 -31.11
C ILE A 507 -55.92 75.83 -30.46
N ALA A 508 -54.66 75.87 -30.01
CA ALA A 508 -54.05 77.07 -29.42
C ALA A 508 -53.95 78.24 -30.42
N GLU A 509 -53.60 77.98 -31.68
CA GLU A 509 -53.57 78.96 -32.76
C GLU A 509 -54.98 79.48 -33.07
N LYS A 510 -55.98 78.58 -33.17
CA LYS A 510 -57.39 78.98 -33.33
C LYS A 510 -57.87 79.82 -32.16
N PHE A 511 -57.50 79.44 -30.93
CA PHE A 511 -57.83 80.17 -29.71
C PHE A 511 -57.18 81.55 -29.65
N ASN A 512 -55.90 81.66 -30.05
CA ASN A 512 -55.20 82.95 -30.13
C ASN A 512 -55.74 83.82 -31.27
N SER A 513 -56.13 83.22 -32.40
CA SER A 513 -56.72 83.92 -33.54
C SER A 513 -58.13 84.42 -33.23
N SER A 514 -58.93 83.69 -32.47
CA SER A 514 -60.25 84.14 -32.01
C SER A 514 -60.14 85.21 -30.93
N ARG A 515 -59.13 85.13 -30.05
CA ARG A 515 -58.82 86.17 -29.06
C ARG A 515 -58.43 87.51 -29.69
N ASN A 516 -57.72 87.50 -30.83
CA ASN A 516 -57.31 88.71 -31.54
C ASN A 516 -58.40 89.32 -32.44
N LYS A 517 -59.48 88.58 -32.76
CA LYS A 517 -60.58 89.07 -33.61
C LYS A 517 -61.79 89.61 -32.85
N GLY A 518 -61.79 89.58 -31.51
CA GLY A 518 -62.86 90.18 -30.70
C GLY A 518 -64.25 89.55 -30.90
N ASP A 519 -64.31 88.35 -31.45
CA ASP A 519 -65.56 87.72 -31.86
C ASP A 519 -66.06 86.79 -30.75
N SER A 520 -66.93 87.32 -29.89
CA SER A 520 -67.46 86.67 -28.67
C SER A 520 -68.33 85.43 -28.95
N GLN A 521 -68.57 85.08 -30.23
CA GLN A 521 -69.40 83.95 -30.63
C GLN A 521 -68.66 82.59 -30.66
N PHE A 522 -67.32 82.58 -30.60
CA PHE A 522 -66.53 81.33 -30.63
C PHE A 522 -66.60 80.54 -29.31
N LEU A 523 -66.74 81.22 -28.16
CA LEU A 523 -66.85 80.58 -26.85
C LEU A 523 -68.17 79.78 -26.70
N LEU A 524 -69.27 80.25 -27.31
CA LEU A 524 -70.56 79.53 -27.30
C LEU A 524 -70.61 78.33 -28.27
N SER A 525 -69.83 78.31 -29.35
CA SER A 525 -69.81 77.15 -30.27
C SER A 525 -68.88 76.03 -29.81
N TYR A 526 -67.86 76.34 -29.00
CA TYR A 526 -66.94 75.34 -28.44
C TYR A 526 -67.58 74.52 -27.31
N GLU A 527 -68.47 75.12 -26.50
CA GLU A 527 -69.26 74.39 -25.50
C GLU A 527 -70.27 73.41 -26.14
N ASN A 528 -70.87 73.76 -27.28
CA ASN A 528 -71.79 72.85 -27.99
C ASN A 528 -71.08 71.73 -28.77
N SER A 529 -69.79 71.89 -29.13
CA SER A 529 -69.01 70.87 -29.85
C SER A 529 -68.39 69.79 -28.95
N MET A 530 -68.19 70.06 -27.66
CA MET A 530 -67.64 69.09 -26.69
C MET A 530 -68.69 68.11 -26.15
N VAL A 531 -69.99 68.41 -26.31
CA VAL A 531 -71.09 67.53 -25.88
C VAL A 531 -71.46 66.48 -26.94
N SER A 532 -71.08 66.66 -28.21
CA SER A 532 -71.47 65.75 -29.31
C SER A 532 -70.42 64.68 -29.68
N THR A 533 -69.23 64.66 -29.06
CA THR A 533 -68.18 63.64 -29.36
C THR A 533 -67.87 62.71 -28.19
N GLY A 534 -68.68 62.75 -27.14
CA GLY A 534 -68.61 61.84 -25.99
C GLY A 534 -69.11 60.40 -26.26
N ASP A 535 -69.81 60.15 -27.36
CA ASP A 535 -70.57 58.90 -27.58
C ASP A 535 -69.95 57.90 -28.58
N GLN A 536 -68.74 58.13 -29.10
CA GLN A 536 -68.14 57.23 -30.11
C GLN A 536 -66.80 56.58 -29.72
N PHE A 537 -66.27 56.84 -28.52
CA PHE A 537 -65.00 56.21 -28.07
C PHE A 537 -65.16 55.05 -27.07
N ASN A 538 -66.39 54.67 -26.71
CA ASN A 538 -66.67 53.50 -25.85
C ASN A 538 -67.08 52.23 -26.62
N THR A 539 -67.17 52.25 -27.95
CA THR A 539 -67.67 51.12 -28.76
C THR A 539 -66.58 50.28 -29.46
N ALA A 540 -65.36 50.20 -28.89
CA ALA A 540 -64.30 49.34 -29.43
C ALA A 540 -63.59 48.42 -28.41
N LEU A 541 -63.95 48.45 -27.12
CA LEU A 541 -63.29 47.63 -26.09
C LEU A 541 -64.17 46.58 -25.40
N GLU A 542 -65.43 46.39 -25.83
CA GLU A 542 -66.36 45.43 -25.22
C GLU A 542 -66.80 44.25 -26.09
N LYS A 543 -66.18 44.02 -27.25
CA LYS A 543 -66.46 42.81 -28.06
C LYS A 543 -65.24 41.89 -28.17
N LYS A 544 -64.89 41.20 -27.07
CA LYS A 544 -64.16 39.91 -27.08
C LYS A 544 -64.11 39.19 -25.72
N LYS A 545 -65.15 39.34 -24.88
CA LYS A 545 -65.34 38.53 -23.66
C LYS A 545 -66.71 37.87 -23.65
N ALA A 546 -67.00 37.04 -24.65
CA ALA A 546 -68.19 36.18 -24.62
C ALA A 546 -68.06 35.01 -25.61
N SER A 547 -67.26 33.99 -25.26
CA SER A 547 -67.45 32.60 -25.73
C SER A 547 -66.34 31.65 -25.23
N SER A 548 -66.36 31.27 -23.95
CA SER A 548 -66.00 29.88 -23.57
C SER A 548 -66.41 29.56 -22.12
N ALA A 549 -67.65 29.87 -21.75
CA ALA A 549 -68.30 29.21 -20.62
C ALA A 549 -69.06 28.00 -21.17
N LYS A 550 -68.42 26.82 -21.16
CA LYS A 550 -69.02 25.47 -21.15
C LYS A 550 -67.93 24.44 -21.48
N SER A 551 -67.41 23.79 -20.44
CA SER A 551 -67.14 22.34 -20.38
C SER A 551 -66.12 22.08 -19.27
N ASN A 552 -66.58 22.20 -18.03
CA ASN A 552 -66.00 21.47 -16.91
C ASN A 552 -67.01 20.39 -16.53
N ARG A 553 -66.86 19.20 -17.11
CA ARG A 553 -67.42 17.97 -16.55
C ARG A 553 -66.51 16.80 -16.88
N LEU A 554 -65.93 16.26 -15.80
CA LEU A 554 -65.53 14.86 -15.62
C LEU A 554 -64.49 14.30 -16.61
N ILE A 555 -63.27 14.09 -16.12
CA ILE A 555 -62.62 12.76 -16.08
C ILE A 555 -61.58 12.80 -14.95
N ILE A 556 -61.96 12.19 -13.83
CA ILE A 556 -61.04 11.64 -12.83
C ILE A 556 -60.87 10.16 -13.21
N LYS A 557 -59.70 9.77 -13.74
CA LYS A 557 -58.94 8.53 -13.40
C LYS A 557 -57.97 8.09 -14.51
N ALA A 558 -56.81 7.62 -14.02
CA ALA A 558 -55.86 6.69 -14.62
C ALA A 558 -54.92 7.21 -15.73
N PHE A 559 -53.71 7.62 -15.34
CA PHE A 559 -52.44 6.91 -15.60
C PHE A 559 -51.26 7.88 -15.40
N SER A 560 -50.65 7.87 -14.21
CA SER A 560 -49.27 8.34 -14.03
C SER A 560 -48.40 7.19 -13.51
N LYS A 561 -47.71 6.52 -14.44
CA LYS A 561 -46.52 5.72 -14.16
C LYS A 561 -45.32 6.46 -14.76
N GLN A 562 -44.26 6.56 -13.93
CA GLN A 562 -42.85 6.83 -14.28
C GLN A 562 -42.56 8.28 -14.74
N SER A 563 -41.58 9.02 -14.21
CA SER A 563 -40.29 8.59 -13.66
C SER A 563 -39.57 9.73 -12.92
N HIS A 564 -38.81 9.32 -11.89
CA HIS A 564 -37.51 9.83 -11.42
C HIS A 564 -37.27 11.34 -11.28
N GLU A 565 -37.37 11.81 -10.02
CA GLU A 565 -36.59 12.94 -9.54
C GLU A 565 -35.72 12.51 -8.35
N SER A 566 -34.45 12.87 -8.42
CA SER A 566 -33.42 12.59 -7.43
C SER A 566 -33.18 13.84 -6.57
N SER A 567 -33.38 13.69 -5.25
CA SER A 567 -32.52 14.12 -4.13
C SER A 567 -31.66 15.39 -4.32
N ARG A 568 -31.64 16.42 -3.46
CA ARG A 568 -31.59 16.42 -1.98
C ARG A 568 -31.96 17.81 -1.40
N ARG A 569 -32.43 17.79 -0.14
CA ARG A 569 -32.68 18.93 0.75
C ARG A 569 -31.45 19.29 1.59
N THR A 570 -31.30 20.58 1.90
CA THR A 570 -30.58 21.13 3.05
C THR A 570 -31.55 21.38 4.22
N PHE A 571 -31.04 21.30 5.46
CA PHE A 571 -31.75 21.57 6.71
C PHE A 571 -31.78 23.07 7.02
N HIS A 572 -32.81 23.57 7.72
CA HIS A 572 -32.77 24.57 8.83
C HIS A 572 -34.10 24.47 9.65
N SER A 573 -34.05 24.99 10.88
CA SER A 573 -34.79 24.72 12.14
C SER A 573 -36.30 25.10 12.22
N PRO A 574 -37.00 24.83 13.36
CA PRO A 574 -38.42 24.43 13.38
C PRO A 574 -39.41 25.54 13.79
N LYS A 575 -40.65 25.42 13.29
CA LYS A 575 -41.88 25.98 13.90
C LYS A 575 -43.00 24.93 13.84
N PRO A 576 -43.97 24.96 14.79
CA PRO A 576 -44.55 23.75 15.34
C PRO A 576 -45.82 23.26 14.62
N LEU A 577 -45.97 21.94 14.67
CA LEU A 577 -47.20 21.16 14.82
C LEU A 577 -48.43 21.63 14.00
N SER A 578 -48.53 21.12 12.76
CA SER A 578 -49.83 20.75 12.21
C SER A 578 -49.82 19.26 11.90
N ALA A 579 -50.68 18.55 12.58
CA ALA A 579 -50.85 17.11 12.53
C ALA A 579 -51.22 16.60 11.12
N THR A 580 -51.01 15.29 10.96
CA THR A 580 -51.70 14.41 10.00
C THR A 580 -51.50 14.67 8.51
N SER A 581 -50.31 14.31 8.01
CA SER A 581 -50.17 13.83 6.62
C SER A 581 -49.59 12.41 6.59
N PRO A 582 -50.40 11.37 6.28
CA PRO A 582 -49.99 9.95 6.34
C PRO A 582 -48.87 9.56 5.37
N ASN A 583 -48.52 10.43 4.41
CA ASN A 583 -47.60 10.10 3.32
C ASN A 583 -46.12 10.29 3.66
N ARG A 584 -45.75 10.94 4.78
CA ARG A 584 -44.34 11.07 5.19
C ARG A 584 -43.75 9.78 5.77
N TYR A 585 -44.56 8.92 6.39
CA TYR A 585 -44.14 7.66 7.00
C TYR A 585 -43.66 6.61 5.99
N LYS A 586 -44.17 6.61 4.75
CA LYS A 586 -43.70 5.68 3.72
C LYS A 586 -42.26 5.99 3.27
N SER A 587 -41.91 7.28 3.15
CA SER A 587 -40.55 7.68 2.72
C SER A 587 -39.49 7.43 3.80
N THR A 588 -39.85 7.50 5.08
CA THR A 588 -38.95 7.18 6.19
C THR A 588 -38.74 5.66 6.28
N LYS A 589 -39.79 4.86 6.10
CA LYS A 589 -39.71 3.39 6.07
C LYS A 589 -38.79 2.87 4.95
N GLU A 590 -38.89 3.43 3.74
CA GLU A 590 -37.99 3.05 2.64
C GLU A 590 -36.53 3.43 2.89
N LYS A 591 -36.28 4.61 3.46
CA LYS A 591 -34.92 5.04 3.84
C LYS A 591 -34.32 4.12 4.89
N MET A 592 -35.12 3.74 5.89
CA MET A 592 -34.72 2.80 6.94
C MET A 592 -34.44 1.40 6.38
N LYS A 593 -35.26 0.88 5.47
CA LYS A 593 -34.96 -0.38 4.76
C LYS A 593 -33.68 -0.30 3.92
N ALA A 594 -33.43 0.84 3.29
CA ALA A 594 -32.19 1.06 2.52
C ALA A 594 -30.96 1.13 3.43
N GLU A 595 -31.08 1.73 4.62
CA GLU A 595 -30.05 1.79 5.65
C GLU A 595 -29.77 0.40 6.26
N ALA A 596 -30.82 -0.37 6.58
CA ALA A 596 -30.73 -1.76 6.99
C ALA A 596 -29.90 -2.60 6.01
N LYS A 597 -30.22 -2.48 4.71
CA LYS A 597 -29.51 -3.18 3.63
C LYS A 597 -28.05 -2.76 3.55
N LYS A 598 -27.72 -1.49 3.82
CA LYS A 598 -26.33 -1.01 3.87
C LYS A 598 -25.59 -1.62 5.07
N ILE A 599 -26.18 -1.59 6.26
CA ILE A 599 -25.60 -2.16 7.48
C ILE A 599 -25.34 -3.66 7.31
N ILE A 600 -26.32 -4.41 6.78
CA ILE A 600 -26.17 -5.85 6.49
C ILE A 600 -25.02 -6.10 5.51
N LYS A 601 -24.90 -5.31 4.43
CA LYS A 601 -23.78 -5.41 3.48
C LYS A 601 -22.42 -5.13 4.15
N GLU A 602 -22.36 -4.16 5.06
CA GLU A 602 -21.14 -3.87 5.81
C GLU A 602 -20.77 -4.99 6.78
N LEU A 603 -21.74 -5.56 7.50
CA LEU A 603 -21.54 -6.73 8.37
C LEU A 603 -21.03 -7.93 7.58
N GLN A 604 -21.64 -8.23 6.43
CA GLN A 604 -21.17 -9.27 5.51
C GLN A 604 -19.74 -9.01 5.02
N LYS A 605 -19.41 -7.76 4.69
CA LYS A 605 -18.06 -7.37 4.27
C LYS A 605 -17.04 -7.55 5.40
N LYS A 606 -17.37 -7.16 6.64
CA LYS A 606 -16.53 -7.36 7.83
C LYS A 606 -16.31 -8.85 8.10
N SER A 607 -17.36 -9.66 8.11
CA SER A 607 -17.27 -11.12 8.30
C SER A 607 -16.43 -11.79 7.21
N ARG A 608 -16.63 -11.47 5.92
CA ARG A 608 -15.78 -11.97 4.82
C ARG A 608 -14.31 -11.59 4.99
N LYS A 609 -14.02 -10.37 5.50
CA LYS A 609 -12.65 -9.93 5.76
C LYS A 609 -12.02 -10.74 6.90
N SER A 610 -12.75 -10.99 7.99
CA SER A 610 -12.27 -11.82 9.09
C SER A 610 -12.06 -13.27 8.66
N MET A 611 -12.99 -13.87 7.90
CA MET A 611 -12.84 -15.20 7.31
C MET A 611 -11.59 -15.31 6.43
N ARG A 612 -11.33 -14.31 5.58
CA ARG A 612 -10.11 -14.27 4.75
C ARG A 612 -8.83 -14.18 5.57
N ARG A 613 -8.85 -13.54 6.74
CA ARG A 613 -7.69 -13.48 7.64
C ARG A 613 -7.41 -14.86 8.25
N ILE A 614 -8.44 -15.52 8.80
CA ILE A 614 -8.31 -16.87 9.34
C ILE A 614 -7.81 -17.85 8.27
N LEU A 615 -8.37 -17.81 7.05
CA LEU A 615 -7.91 -18.68 5.97
C LEU A 615 -6.44 -18.45 5.59
N LYS A 616 -5.98 -17.19 5.60
CA LYS A 616 -4.56 -16.88 5.31
C LYS A 616 -3.64 -17.35 6.43
N GLU A 617 -4.05 -17.15 7.68
CA GLU A 617 -3.31 -17.64 8.85
C GLU A 617 -3.26 -19.18 8.85
N GLU A 618 -4.34 -19.85 8.47
CA GLU A 618 -4.41 -21.30 8.39
C GLU A 618 -3.46 -21.87 7.33
N VAL A 619 -3.42 -21.27 6.14
CA VAL A 619 -2.45 -21.68 5.11
C VAL A 619 -1.01 -21.53 5.61
N LYS A 620 -0.70 -20.41 6.28
CA LYS A 620 0.64 -20.18 6.83
C LYS A 620 0.99 -21.19 7.92
N ARG A 621 0.05 -21.49 8.83
CA ARG A 621 0.25 -22.52 9.85
C ARG A 621 0.42 -23.89 9.23
N GLU A 622 -0.31 -24.22 8.16
CA GLU A 622 -0.16 -25.51 7.48
C GLU A 622 1.22 -25.68 6.85
N GLU A 623 1.77 -24.61 6.25
CA GLU A 623 3.15 -24.59 5.75
C GLU A 623 4.16 -24.80 6.89
N GLU A 624 3.98 -24.13 8.03
CA GLU A 624 4.83 -24.30 9.23
C GLU A 624 4.72 -25.72 9.80
N ARG A 625 3.50 -26.28 9.87
CA ARG A 625 3.24 -27.64 10.32
C ARG A 625 3.93 -28.66 9.44
N GLN A 626 3.83 -28.49 8.11
CA GLN A 626 4.51 -29.37 7.17
C GLN A 626 6.03 -29.31 7.35
N ALA A 627 6.60 -28.11 7.52
CA ALA A 627 8.04 -27.95 7.77
C ALA A 627 8.48 -28.63 9.08
N ILE A 628 7.66 -28.58 10.14
CA ILE A 628 7.93 -29.28 11.39
C ILE A 628 7.86 -30.79 11.19
N LEU A 629 6.82 -31.32 10.53
CA LEU A 629 6.67 -32.75 10.26
C LEU A 629 7.79 -33.31 9.39
N ASP A 630 8.28 -32.53 8.43
CA ASP A 630 9.40 -32.93 7.56
C ASP A 630 10.74 -32.94 8.33
N SER A 631 10.84 -32.21 9.45
CA SER A 631 12.04 -32.17 10.29
C SER A 631 12.13 -33.30 11.31
N ILE A 632 11.01 -33.91 11.68
CA ILE A 632 10.93 -34.97 12.70
C ILE A 632 11.21 -36.33 12.07
N ARG A 633 12.26 -37.01 12.55
CA ARG A 633 12.66 -38.35 12.08
C ARG A 633 11.94 -39.48 12.81
N ASP A 634 11.57 -39.27 14.08
CA ASP A 634 10.91 -40.30 14.89
C ASP A 634 9.42 -40.43 14.53
N PRO A 635 8.94 -41.62 14.11
CA PRO A 635 7.52 -41.83 13.81
C PRO A 635 6.59 -41.67 15.01
N GLY A 636 7.05 -41.94 16.24
CA GLY A 636 6.24 -41.78 17.45
C GLY A 636 5.95 -40.31 17.75
N GLU A 637 7.00 -39.49 17.78
CA GLU A 637 6.90 -38.04 17.93
C GLU A 637 6.08 -37.41 16.79
N ARG A 638 6.26 -37.87 15.54
CA ARG A 638 5.47 -37.41 14.39
C ARG A 638 3.96 -37.64 14.57
N LYS A 639 3.56 -38.80 15.12
CA LYS A 639 2.14 -39.09 15.43
C LYS A 639 1.59 -38.18 16.51
N ARG A 640 2.36 -37.94 17.58
CA ARG A 640 1.98 -37.02 18.66
C ARG A 640 1.80 -35.58 18.15
N ILE A 641 2.73 -35.11 17.32
CA ILE A 641 2.68 -33.76 16.73
C ILE A 641 1.48 -33.63 15.78
N ASN A 642 1.20 -34.65 14.96
CA ASN A 642 0.01 -34.67 14.10
C ASN A 642 -1.29 -34.55 14.91
N PHE A 643 -1.40 -35.25 16.04
CA PHE A 643 -2.58 -35.14 16.92
C PHE A 643 -2.79 -33.71 17.44
N ILE A 644 -1.71 -33.03 17.85
CA ILE A 644 -1.77 -31.62 18.28
C ILE A 644 -2.23 -30.73 17.11
N PHE A 645 -1.75 -30.99 15.90
CA PHE A 645 -2.13 -30.24 14.71
C PHE A 645 -3.60 -30.46 14.30
N ASP A 646 -4.14 -31.65 14.54
CA ASP A 646 -5.56 -31.92 14.31
C ASP A 646 -6.44 -31.14 15.31
N GLU A 647 -6.06 -31.08 16.59
CA GLU A 647 -6.75 -30.21 17.58
C GLU A 647 -6.70 -28.73 17.17
N GLU A 648 -5.56 -28.26 16.67
CA GLU A 648 -5.44 -26.87 16.18
C GLU A 648 -6.31 -26.59 14.95
N LYS A 649 -6.41 -27.55 14.03
CA LYS A 649 -7.31 -27.45 12.85
C LYS A 649 -8.75 -27.39 13.30
N GLU A 650 -9.14 -28.19 14.28
CA GLU A 650 -10.49 -28.17 14.85
C GLU A 650 -10.81 -26.81 15.47
N ARG A 651 -9.91 -26.23 16.27
CA ARG A 651 -10.06 -24.88 16.82
C ARG A 651 -10.22 -23.81 15.73
N CYS A 652 -9.50 -23.94 14.62
CA CYS A 652 -9.64 -23.02 13.47
C CYS A 652 -11.02 -23.15 12.81
N GLU A 653 -11.53 -24.39 12.65
CA GLU A 653 -12.88 -24.63 12.16
C GLU A 653 -13.96 -24.10 13.11
N GLU A 654 -13.77 -24.22 14.42
CA GLU A 654 -14.65 -23.60 15.42
C GLU A 654 -14.70 -22.08 15.29
N GLN A 655 -13.55 -21.41 15.13
CA GLN A 655 -13.50 -19.97 14.89
C GLN A 655 -14.23 -19.55 13.61
N LYS A 656 -14.10 -20.34 12.53
CA LYS A 656 -14.86 -20.13 11.27
C LYS A 656 -16.37 -20.25 11.51
N LYS A 657 -16.80 -21.26 12.26
CA LYS A 657 -18.21 -21.47 12.65
C LYS A 657 -18.71 -20.31 13.50
N GLU A 658 -17.92 -19.83 14.45
CA GLU A 658 -18.26 -18.70 15.33
C GLU A 658 -18.46 -17.39 14.54
N ILE A 659 -17.57 -17.08 13.60
CA ILE A 659 -17.73 -15.88 12.74
C ILE A 659 -19.00 -15.96 11.89
N LYS A 660 -19.33 -17.15 11.36
CA LYS A 660 -20.57 -17.37 10.61
C LYS A 660 -21.80 -17.21 11.52
N ARG A 661 -21.76 -17.75 12.74
CA ARG A 661 -22.83 -17.61 13.74
C ARG A 661 -23.05 -16.14 14.11
N LYS A 662 -21.98 -15.42 14.49
CA LYS A 662 -22.04 -13.98 14.80
C LYS A 662 -22.63 -13.15 13.65
N LEU A 663 -22.23 -13.44 12.40
CA LEU A 663 -22.82 -12.75 11.24
C LEU A 663 -24.33 -13.03 11.12
N LYS A 664 -24.75 -14.28 11.32
CA LYS A 664 -26.17 -14.65 11.27
C LYS A 664 -26.96 -13.91 12.36
N ASP A 665 -26.45 -13.89 13.59
CA ASP A 665 -27.08 -13.23 14.73
C ASP A 665 -27.16 -11.72 14.53
N ASP A 666 -26.11 -11.09 14.01
CA ASP A 666 -26.08 -9.65 13.73
C ASP A 666 -27.05 -9.27 12.60
N VAL A 667 -27.12 -10.08 11.53
CA VAL A 667 -28.09 -9.86 10.44
C VAL A 667 -29.52 -10.05 10.95
N GLN A 668 -29.75 -11.03 11.82
CA GLN A 668 -31.06 -11.26 12.44
C GLN A 668 -31.44 -10.09 13.36
N ARG A 669 -30.53 -9.60 14.21
CA ARG A 669 -30.75 -8.41 15.06
C ARG A 669 -31.10 -7.18 14.24
N VAL A 670 -30.33 -6.90 13.19
CA VAL A 670 -30.62 -5.79 12.28
C VAL A 670 -32.01 -6.00 11.66
N SER A 671 -32.30 -7.18 11.14
CA SER A 671 -33.60 -7.48 10.54
C SER A 671 -34.76 -7.31 11.53
N MET A 672 -34.64 -7.79 12.78
CA MET A 672 -35.66 -7.66 13.82
C MET A 672 -35.91 -6.19 14.19
N MET A 673 -34.86 -5.38 14.37
CA MET A 673 -35.01 -3.93 14.63
C MET A 673 -35.79 -3.20 13.53
N TYR A 674 -35.74 -3.68 12.29
CA TYR A 674 -36.49 -3.09 11.19
C TYR A 674 -37.88 -3.70 11.00
N HIS A 675 -38.12 -4.94 11.44
CA HIS A 675 -39.47 -5.54 11.45
C HIS A 675 -40.31 -5.02 12.62
N SER A 676 -39.71 -4.69 13.76
CA SER A 676 -40.41 -4.07 14.90
C SER A 676 -40.86 -2.62 14.64
N LEU A 677 -40.48 -2.05 13.50
CA LEU A 677 -40.90 -0.73 13.03
C LEU A 677 -41.99 -0.83 11.93
N GLU A 678 -42.38 -2.05 11.54
CA GLU A 678 -43.55 -2.30 10.70
C GLU A 678 -44.79 -2.46 11.56
#